data_AF-A0A131YYX7-F1
#
_entry.id   AF-A0A131YYX7-F1
#
_cell.length_a   1.000
_cell.length_b   1.000
_cell.length_c   1.000
_cell.angle_alpha   90.00
_cell.angle_beta   90.00
_cell.angle_gamma   90.00
#
_symmetry.space_group_name_H-M   'P 1'
#
loop_
_entity.id
_entity.type
_entity.pdbx_description
1 polymer ?
#
loop_
_entity_poly.entity_id
_entity_poly.type
_entity_poly.pdbx_seq_one_letter_code
_entity_poly.pdbx_strand_id
1 'polypeptide(L)'
;MFTKLKKKIEEENQTELVIGIPPPQLPTPTHSRRASDCGVSTPGRSTCSEASDSDREQKPKKQPQGNLAENDNSRHKSSTSKRSAPTSADYEEIVHKLQLIKREKQELERQLRESEQRVELLAGRCENREEIESFQSQEMAKVKHLLLCSQQELRAADERLRQRSQELQQSRNRAAELEKVLSEGGEQARARDLERDKAALEAEVDRLKQDTLQNTARISQLECELGSLTDEHDGLKHTHDVYKSKATTMIDEKDRHISDLEDKVRTLEKRLEGTTLTGDEHIQSLVEERKQLEKKLDESRQHLSEVKTSWSDKINNLEAQIFNLNQKMAEDSQECSRMEKLLAEAQQCLKDQQQQCAKFEGQLLERDTELASMRRSHEEELQRQHALQDSQLDELRMQAADLRAQLTQAQRDRDREASQAQACIVELSKKEAECKTSQERIQELEASQQTLSEKASRLEKQLSLVSHSEATLKHSLKRSEAELKTMKEELAKLKQMLASAEMENKRLMEELEARQQQADKQQSRLEQEVTQLQESLQSEAEKVKQLEKEAAANASNSTSVSDLESKVAVLEDQVSEKNKMLKLQQQRISDMKKTLQKELKSHQVAAATAVLNIEGSPSTASDVVDHGGSAGDSAAKAGTALQDAAQPRGSDSKLEDDINFKYLKHVVFKFMTSKEYEAQHLIRAVSVLLRFTADEEQMIREHLDWKNSWFGTRPQPHHAPLHPLPQHQHGHNTHHHRSSSTFGNNPKSNNTKTT
;
A
#
# COMPACT_ATOMS: atom_id res chain seq x y z
N MET A 1 27.22 24.90 -34.45
CA MET A 1 26.08 25.76 -34.07
C MET A 1 26.54 27.04 -33.39
N PHE A 2 26.96 27.00 -32.12
CA PHE A 2 27.26 28.20 -31.30
C PHE A 2 28.14 29.28 -31.94
N THR A 3 29.17 28.92 -32.72
CA THR A 3 30.03 29.89 -33.43
C THR A 3 29.28 30.73 -34.48
N LYS A 4 28.26 30.19 -35.14
CA LYS A 4 27.38 30.96 -36.04
C LYS A 4 26.41 31.85 -35.27
N LEU A 5 25.95 31.41 -34.10
CA LEU A 5 25.05 32.20 -33.24
C LEU A 5 25.77 33.42 -32.67
N LYS A 6 27.01 33.26 -32.16
CA LYS A 6 27.79 34.39 -31.64
C LYS A 6 28.04 35.46 -32.71
N LYS A 7 28.45 35.07 -33.93
CA LYS A 7 28.66 36.05 -35.02
C LYS A 7 27.38 36.84 -35.35
N LYS A 8 26.21 36.18 -35.38
CA LYS A 8 24.96 36.87 -35.67
C LYS A 8 24.58 37.88 -34.57
N ILE A 9 24.84 37.57 -33.30
CA ILE A 9 24.62 38.50 -32.18
C ILE A 9 25.58 39.71 -32.27
N GLU A 10 26.81 39.51 -32.75
CA GLU A 10 27.77 40.60 -33.00
C GLU A 10 27.30 41.54 -34.13
N GLU A 11 26.68 40.98 -35.18
CA GLU A 11 26.15 41.72 -36.34
C GLU A 11 24.84 42.47 -36.05
N GLU A 12 23.98 41.93 -35.17
CA GLU A 12 22.64 42.47 -34.85
C GLU A 12 22.67 43.62 -33.82
N ASN A 13 23.79 43.82 -33.11
CA ASN A 13 23.96 44.89 -32.11
C ASN A 13 24.56 46.21 -32.65
N GLN A 14 24.91 46.29 -33.95
CA GLN A 14 25.53 47.50 -34.53
C GLN A 14 24.54 48.43 -35.24
N THR A 15 23.28 48.01 -35.44
CA THR A 15 22.24 48.82 -36.07
C THR A 15 21.35 49.55 -35.06
N GLU A 16 21.78 50.76 -34.72
CA GLU A 16 20.94 51.95 -34.50
C GLU A 16 19.89 51.94 -33.37
N LEU A 17 20.27 52.57 -32.24
CA LEU A 17 19.37 53.56 -31.63
C LEU A 17 19.23 54.76 -32.59
N VAL A 18 18.06 55.42 -32.66
CA VAL A 18 17.84 56.90 -32.66
C VAL A 18 16.39 57.25 -33.09
N ILE A 19 15.83 58.36 -32.55
CA ILE A 19 14.46 58.92 -32.75
C ILE A 19 13.30 58.07 -32.13
N GLY A 20 12.26 58.62 -31.50
CA GLY A 20 11.96 60.00 -31.05
C GLY A 20 10.50 60.16 -30.57
N ILE A 21 10.17 61.27 -29.91
CA ILE A 21 8.85 61.52 -29.25
C ILE A 21 7.97 62.47 -30.09
N PRO A 22 6.66 62.21 -30.19
CA PRO A 22 5.67 63.30 -30.13
C PRO A 22 4.43 63.01 -29.22
N PRO A 23 3.89 64.00 -28.50
CA PRO A 23 2.63 63.90 -27.72
C PRO A 23 1.50 64.80 -28.31
N PRO A 24 0.45 65.25 -27.57
CA PRO A 24 -0.78 64.49 -27.32
C PRO A 24 -2.09 65.27 -27.60
N GLN A 25 -3.23 64.61 -27.87
CA GLN A 25 -4.57 65.26 -27.85
C GLN A 25 -5.74 64.40 -27.31
N LEU A 26 -6.70 65.09 -26.71
CA LEU A 26 -8.07 64.72 -26.28
C LEU A 26 -9.09 65.42 -27.23
N PRO A 27 -10.44 65.30 -27.13
CA PRO A 27 -11.30 64.56 -26.17
C PRO A 27 -12.43 63.70 -26.85
N THR A 28 -13.50 63.44 -26.10
CA THR A 28 -14.76 62.69 -26.35
C THR A 28 -15.85 63.54 -27.07
N PRO A 29 -17.19 63.22 -27.13
CA PRO A 29 -17.99 61.95 -27.06
C PRO A 29 -19.11 61.86 -28.18
N THR A 30 -20.12 60.98 -28.01
CA THR A 30 -21.51 61.00 -28.58
C THR A 30 -21.71 60.49 -30.03
N HIS A 31 -22.89 60.04 -30.52
CA HIS A 31 -24.20 59.63 -29.94
C HIS A 31 -24.98 58.67 -30.88
N SER A 32 -26.06 58.03 -30.38
CA SER A 32 -27.22 57.48 -31.14
C SER A 32 -26.99 56.30 -32.12
N ARG A 33 -27.77 55.20 -32.14
CA ARG A 33 -29.24 54.91 -32.19
C ARG A 33 -29.82 54.78 -33.62
N ARG A 34 -30.81 53.87 -33.73
CA ARG A 34 -31.68 53.54 -34.90
C ARG A 34 -31.03 52.70 -36.03
N ALA A 35 -31.77 51.85 -36.75
CA ALA A 35 -33.14 51.35 -36.56
C ALA A 35 -33.45 50.10 -37.40
N SER A 36 -34.65 49.55 -37.15
CA SER A 36 -35.49 48.72 -38.02
C SER A 36 -35.22 47.22 -38.01
N ASP A 37 -36.21 46.33 -38.12
CA ASP A 37 -37.64 46.22 -37.74
C ASP A 37 -38.21 45.03 -38.55
N CYS A 38 -39.43 44.59 -38.24
CA CYS A 38 -40.18 43.48 -38.88
C CYS A 38 -39.60 42.07 -38.63
N GLY A 39 -40.30 41.13 -37.97
CA GLY A 39 -41.55 41.20 -37.20
C GLY A 39 -42.46 39.97 -37.41
N VAL A 40 -43.31 39.66 -36.41
CA VAL A 40 -44.46 38.70 -36.46
C VAL A 40 -44.03 37.21 -36.53
N SER A 41 -44.51 36.24 -35.73
CA SER A 41 -45.55 36.21 -34.68
C SER A 41 -45.26 35.20 -33.55
N THR A 42 -46.02 35.28 -32.46
CA THR A 42 -46.06 34.39 -31.27
C THR A 42 -47.40 33.61 -31.19
N PRO A 43 -47.72 32.79 -30.15
CA PRO A 43 -46.93 31.94 -29.23
C PRO A 43 -47.43 30.46 -29.16
N GLY A 44 -46.83 29.60 -28.31
CA GLY A 44 -47.36 28.25 -27.97
C GLY A 44 -46.73 27.62 -26.71
N ARG A 45 -47.43 26.72 -26.00
CA ARG A 45 -47.05 26.22 -24.64
C ARG A 45 -47.51 24.77 -24.37
N SER A 46 -46.64 23.99 -23.71
CA SER A 46 -46.94 22.84 -22.81
C SER A 46 -47.27 21.42 -23.35
N THR A 47 -47.10 20.47 -22.42
CA THR A 47 -47.75 19.13 -22.23
C THR A 47 -47.41 17.92 -23.12
N CYS A 48 -46.68 16.97 -22.51
CA CYS A 48 -47.07 15.58 -22.14
C CYS A 48 -47.51 14.49 -23.15
N SER A 49 -47.08 13.25 -22.82
CA SER A 49 -47.73 11.92 -23.00
C SER A 49 -47.62 11.13 -24.33
N GLU A 50 -47.18 9.85 -24.17
CA GLU A 50 -47.71 8.58 -24.77
C GLU A 50 -47.67 8.42 -26.33
N ALA A 51 -47.63 7.23 -26.99
CA ALA A 51 -47.56 5.79 -26.65
C ALA A 51 -46.79 5.03 -27.80
N SER A 52 -46.03 3.94 -27.58
CA SER A 52 -46.39 2.48 -27.70
C SER A 52 -46.25 1.78 -29.07
N ASP A 53 -45.97 0.45 -29.01
CA ASP A 53 -46.19 -0.64 -30.00
C ASP A 53 -45.37 -0.75 -31.31
N SER A 54 -45.00 -1.93 -31.86
CA SER A 54 -45.01 -3.34 -31.35
C SER A 54 -44.22 -4.33 -32.27
N ASP A 55 -43.97 -5.57 -31.76
CA ASP A 55 -43.64 -6.84 -32.49
C ASP A 55 -42.31 -6.99 -33.31
N ARG A 56 -41.69 -8.18 -33.54
CA ARG A 56 -41.72 -9.53 -32.89
C ARG A 56 -40.49 -10.41 -33.29
N GLU A 57 -40.28 -11.52 -32.57
CA GLU A 57 -39.24 -12.58 -32.71
C GLU A 57 -39.09 -13.28 -34.08
N GLN A 58 -37.93 -13.94 -34.36
CA GLN A 58 -37.78 -15.42 -34.31
C GLN A 58 -36.34 -15.97 -34.60
N LYS A 59 -36.17 -17.31 -34.41
CA LYS A 59 -34.91 -18.07 -34.22
C LYS A 59 -34.11 -18.42 -35.50
N PRO A 60 -32.79 -18.75 -35.38
CA PRO A 60 -31.94 -19.24 -36.47
C PRO A 60 -32.09 -20.75 -36.75
N LYS A 61 -31.61 -21.18 -37.94
CA LYS A 61 -31.59 -22.58 -38.42
C LYS A 61 -30.24 -23.27 -38.17
N LYS A 62 -30.26 -24.61 -38.01
CA LYS A 62 -29.25 -25.53 -38.59
C LYS A 62 -29.74 -26.99 -38.58
N GLN A 63 -29.52 -27.71 -39.68
CA GLN A 63 -29.74 -29.14 -39.83
C GLN A 63 -28.81 -29.67 -40.94
N PRO A 64 -28.06 -30.77 -40.75
CA PRO A 64 -27.22 -31.37 -41.79
C PRO A 64 -28.02 -32.34 -42.69
N GLN A 65 -27.46 -32.64 -43.86
CA GLN A 65 -28.04 -33.54 -44.86
C GLN A 65 -27.73 -35.01 -44.57
N GLY A 66 -28.58 -35.92 -45.07
CA GLY A 66 -28.38 -37.36 -45.07
C GLY A 66 -29.46 -38.04 -45.91
N ASN A 67 -29.11 -38.51 -47.11
CA ASN A 67 -30.08 -39.02 -48.08
C ASN A 67 -30.58 -40.43 -47.75
N LEU A 68 -31.83 -40.72 -48.13
CA LEU A 68 -32.41 -42.00 -48.62
C LEU A 68 -33.95 -41.84 -48.60
N ALA A 69 -34.74 -42.18 -49.61
CA ALA A 69 -34.42 -42.57 -50.98
C ALA A 69 -35.59 -42.20 -51.92
N GLU A 70 -35.36 -42.19 -53.23
CA GLU A 70 -36.42 -42.05 -54.22
C GLU A 70 -37.27 -43.33 -54.30
N ASN A 71 -38.60 -43.17 -54.33
CA ASN A 71 -39.41 -43.83 -55.37
C ASN A 71 -40.80 -43.19 -55.46
N ASP A 72 -41.02 -42.37 -56.50
CA ASP A 72 -42.35 -41.94 -56.90
C ASP A 72 -42.96 -43.04 -57.79
N ASN A 73 -44.09 -43.62 -57.38
CA ASN A 73 -44.75 -44.66 -58.17
C ASN A 73 -46.28 -44.61 -58.12
N SER A 74 -46.81 -43.59 -58.80
CA SER A 74 -47.86 -43.76 -59.82
C SER A 74 -49.26 -44.26 -59.40
N ARG A 75 -50.21 -43.34 -59.65
CA ARG A 75 -51.49 -43.56 -60.38
C ARG A 75 -52.78 -43.94 -59.62
N HIS A 76 -53.86 -43.39 -60.19
CA HIS A 76 -55.29 -43.68 -60.03
C HIS A 76 -55.92 -43.39 -58.65
N LYS A 77 -56.87 -42.45 -58.53
CA LYS A 77 -58.24 -42.47 -59.12
C LYS A 77 -59.01 -43.78 -58.88
N SER A 78 -59.44 -43.95 -57.62
CA SER A 78 -60.82 -44.29 -57.26
C SER A 78 -61.66 -45.07 -58.29
N SER A 79 -61.66 -46.40 -58.17
CA SER A 79 -62.83 -47.22 -58.54
C SER A 79 -63.01 -48.38 -57.54
N THR A 80 -64.27 -48.71 -57.29
CA THR A 80 -64.78 -49.60 -56.25
C THR A 80 -64.19 -51.02 -56.25
N SER A 81 -63.82 -51.55 -55.07
CA SER A 81 -63.98 -52.97 -54.74
C SER A 81 -64.02 -53.23 -53.23
N LYS A 82 -64.68 -54.34 -52.85
CA LYS A 82 -65.05 -54.69 -51.47
C LYS A 82 -63.90 -55.41 -50.74
N ARG A 83 -63.69 -55.11 -49.46
CA ARG A 83 -63.14 -56.07 -48.49
C ARG A 83 -63.74 -55.86 -47.10
N SER A 84 -63.76 -56.94 -46.32
CA SER A 84 -64.38 -57.16 -45.01
C SER A 84 -64.38 -55.99 -44.02
N ALA A 85 -65.47 -55.87 -43.25
CA ALA A 85 -65.54 -55.02 -42.07
C ALA A 85 -64.54 -55.47 -40.98
N PRO A 86 -64.08 -54.56 -40.09
CA PRO A 86 -63.30 -54.93 -38.91
C PRO A 86 -64.11 -55.83 -37.96
N THR A 87 -63.42 -56.65 -37.19
CA THR A 87 -64.01 -57.46 -36.11
C THR A 87 -64.15 -56.64 -34.83
N SER A 88 -64.91 -57.16 -33.85
CA SER A 88 -65.08 -56.47 -32.55
C SER A 88 -63.75 -56.24 -31.82
N ALA A 89 -62.79 -57.17 -31.97
CA ALA A 89 -61.48 -57.09 -31.34
C ALA A 89 -60.62 -55.94 -31.91
N ASP A 90 -60.72 -55.66 -33.21
CA ASP A 90 -59.99 -54.55 -33.85
C ASP A 90 -60.42 -53.19 -33.26
N TYR A 91 -61.73 -53.03 -32.99
CA TYR A 91 -62.28 -51.84 -32.35
C TYR A 91 -61.84 -51.71 -30.88
N GLU A 92 -61.86 -52.80 -30.12
CA GLU A 92 -61.41 -52.79 -28.71
C GLU A 92 -59.91 -52.48 -28.59
N GLU A 93 -59.08 -53.03 -29.48
CA GLU A 93 -57.64 -52.73 -29.51
C GLU A 93 -57.37 -51.27 -29.88
N ILE A 94 -58.10 -50.70 -30.85
CA ILE A 94 -58.04 -49.28 -31.21
C ILE A 94 -58.46 -48.40 -30.03
N VAL A 95 -59.56 -48.73 -29.33
CA VAL A 95 -60.02 -47.98 -28.15
C VAL A 95 -59.00 -48.05 -27.01
N HIS A 96 -58.39 -49.22 -26.76
CA HIS A 96 -57.36 -49.36 -25.74
C HIS A 96 -56.09 -48.54 -26.09
N LYS A 97 -55.64 -48.58 -27.34
CA LYS A 97 -54.55 -47.72 -27.85
C LYS A 97 -54.89 -46.24 -27.68
N LEU A 98 -56.12 -45.82 -27.99
CA LEU A 98 -56.57 -44.44 -27.82
C LEU A 98 -56.58 -44.00 -26.34
N GLN A 99 -56.98 -44.89 -25.42
CA GLN A 99 -56.91 -44.63 -23.98
C GLN A 99 -55.47 -44.56 -23.47
N LEU A 100 -54.57 -45.40 -23.97
CA LEU A 100 -53.15 -45.38 -23.62
C LEU A 100 -52.50 -44.06 -24.07
N ILE A 101 -52.68 -43.68 -25.35
CA ILE A 101 -52.22 -42.41 -25.92
C ILE A 101 -52.80 -41.21 -25.16
N LYS A 102 -54.07 -41.27 -24.73
CA LYS A 102 -54.68 -40.21 -23.90
C LYS A 102 -54.00 -40.09 -22.53
N ARG A 103 -53.64 -41.21 -21.90
CA ARG A 103 -52.97 -41.26 -20.60
C ARG A 103 -51.52 -40.77 -20.69
N GLU A 104 -50.80 -41.20 -21.73
CA GLU A 104 -49.47 -40.72 -22.08
C GLU A 104 -49.46 -39.23 -22.39
N LYS A 105 -50.44 -38.72 -23.16
CA LYS A 105 -50.61 -37.29 -23.41
C LYS A 105 -50.79 -36.50 -22.11
N GLN A 106 -51.67 -36.94 -21.20
CA GLN A 106 -51.90 -36.25 -19.93
C GLN A 106 -50.64 -36.22 -19.04
N GLU A 107 -49.85 -37.29 -19.06
CA GLU A 107 -48.57 -37.37 -18.36
C GLU A 107 -47.50 -36.48 -18.99
N LEU A 108 -47.41 -36.43 -20.33
CA LEU A 108 -46.54 -35.49 -21.04
C LEU A 108 -46.95 -34.03 -20.80
N GLU A 109 -48.24 -33.71 -20.74
CA GLU A 109 -48.74 -32.38 -20.35
C GLU A 109 -48.42 -32.02 -18.89
N ARG A 110 -48.33 -33.01 -17.99
CA ARG A 110 -47.86 -32.82 -16.61
C ARG A 110 -46.36 -32.54 -16.57
N GLN A 111 -45.56 -33.39 -17.22
CA GLN A 111 -44.10 -33.25 -17.30
C GLN A 111 -43.68 -31.95 -17.99
N LEU A 112 -44.42 -31.49 -19.01
CA LEU A 112 -44.20 -30.22 -19.68
C LEU A 112 -44.39 -29.04 -18.71
N ARG A 113 -45.53 -28.98 -17.98
CA ARG A 113 -45.77 -27.93 -16.97
C ARG A 113 -44.75 -27.93 -15.82
N GLU A 114 -44.30 -29.11 -15.40
CA GLU A 114 -43.22 -29.25 -14.39
C GLU A 114 -41.84 -28.86 -14.95
N SER A 115 -41.65 -28.89 -16.26
CA SER A 115 -40.47 -28.35 -16.94
C SER A 115 -40.57 -26.83 -17.07
N GLU A 116 -41.73 -26.31 -17.47
CA GLU A 116 -42.03 -24.88 -17.60
C GLU A 116 -41.84 -24.15 -16.27
N GLN A 117 -42.43 -24.65 -15.17
CA GLN A 117 -42.20 -24.08 -13.82
C GLN A 117 -40.74 -24.18 -13.37
N ARG A 118 -40.01 -25.24 -13.75
CA ARG A 118 -38.57 -25.31 -13.45
C ARG A 118 -37.75 -24.29 -14.24
N VAL A 119 -38.12 -24.02 -15.49
CA VAL A 119 -37.48 -22.99 -16.33
C VAL A 119 -37.78 -21.59 -15.79
N GLU A 120 -39.02 -21.30 -15.41
CA GLU A 120 -39.44 -20.02 -14.81
C GLU A 120 -38.71 -19.76 -13.47
N LEU A 121 -38.64 -20.76 -12.59
CA LEU A 121 -37.93 -20.69 -11.31
C LEU A 121 -36.38 -20.75 -11.48
N LEU A 122 -35.87 -21.03 -12.68
CA LEU A 122 -34.46 -20.82 -13.04
C LEU A 122 -34.24 -19.41 -13.61
N ALA A 123 -35.14 -18.91 -14.46
CA ALA A 123 -35.09 -17.56 -15.03
C ALA A 123 -35.07 -16.50 -13.93
N GLY A 124 -36.04 -16.51 -13.01
CA GLY A 124 -36.07 -15.57 -11.87
C GLY A 124 -34.86 -15.70 -10.92
N ARG A 125 -34.13 -16.82 -10.93
CA ARG A 125 -32.86 -16.97 -10.20
C ARG A 125 -31.65 -16.47 -10.99
N CYS A 126 -31.70 -16.46 -12.31
CA CYS A 126 -30.71 -15.75 -13.14
C CYS A 126 -30.92 -14.24 -13.03
N GLU A 127 -32.15 -13.75 -13.14
CA GLU A 127 -32.53 -12.34 -13.00
C GLU A 127 -32.08 -11.77 -11.64
N ASN A 128 -32.46 -12.41 -10.53
CA ASN A 128 -32.01 -12.00 -9.18
C ASN A 128 -30.48 -12.02 -9.02
N ARG A 129 -29.77 -12.94 -9.70
CA ARG A 129 -28.29 -13.00 -9.66
C ARG A 129 -27.70 -11.84 -10.46
N GLU A 130 -28.20 -11.59 -11.66
CA GLU A 130 -27.76 -10.51 -12.55
C GLU A 130 -28.03 -9.13 -11.94
N GLU A 131 -29.14 -8.96 -11.21
CA GLU A 131 -29.42 -7.75 -10.45
C GLU A 131 -28.39 -7.55 -9.31
N ILE A 132 -28.09 -8.60 -8.53
CA ILE A 132 -27.05 -8.57 -7.48
C ILE A 132 -25.66 -8.29 -8.07
N GLU A 133 -25.29 -8.91 -9.19
CA GLU A 133 -24.04 -8.66 -9.91
C GLU A 133 -23.97 -7.21 -10.45
N SER A 134 -25.11 -6.62 -10.83
CA SER A 134 -25.19 -5.20 -11.20
C SER A 134 -24.96 -4.27 -10.01
N PHE A 135 -25.56 -4.56 -8.84
CA PHE A 135 -25.36 -3.79 -7.62
C PHE A 135 -23.92 -3.89 -7.11
N GLN A 136 -23.33 -5.10 -7.11
CA GLN A 136 -21.92 -5.29 -6.78
C GLN A 136 -21.00 -4.52 -7.73
N SER A 137 -21.30 -4.52 -9.03
CA SER A 137 -20.55 -3.74 -10.03
C SER A 137 -20.67 -2.23 -9.80
N GLN A 138 -21.86 -1.73 -9.43
CA GLN A 138 -22.10 -0.32 -9.14
C GLN A 138 -21.39 0.12 -7.85
N GLU A 139 -21.48 -0.66 -6.77
CA GLU A 139 -20.77 -0.35 -5.51
C GLU A 139 -19.25 -0.44 -5.70
N MET A 140 -18.74 -1.44 -6.44
CA MET A 140 -17.33 -1.52 -6.78
C MET A 140 -16.86 -0.30 -7.60
N ALA A 141 -17.70 0.23 -8.50
CA ALA A 141 -17.40 1.45 -9.23
C ALA A 141 -17.39 2.70 -8.32
N LYS A 142 -18.35 2.83 -7.40
CA LYS A 142 -18.37 3.90 -6.38
C LYS A 142 -17.13 3.87 -5.49
N VAL A 143 -16.78 2.69 -4.96
CA VAL A 143 -15.57 2.50 -4.12
C VAL A 143 -14.30 2.80 -4.90
N LYS A 144 -14.18 2.35 -6.16
CA LYS A 144 -13.04 2.69 -7.03
C LYS A 144 -12.94 4.20 -7.30
N HIS A 145 -14.07 4.89 -7.52
CA HIS A 145 -14.09 6.33 -7.72
C HIS A 145 -13.68 7.09 -6.45
N LEU A 146 -14.27 6.75 -5.30
CA LEU A 146 -13.95 7.36 -4.02
C LEU A 146 -12.47 7.16 -3.63
N LEU A 147 -11.94 5.94 -3.83
CA LEU A 147 -10.52 5.64 -3.62
C LEU A 147 -9.61 6.45 -4.57
N LEU A 148 -10.01 6.62 -5.83
CA LEU A 148 -9.26 7.43 -6.80
C LEU A 148 -9.26 8.92 -6.42
N CYS A 149 -10.39 9.47 -5.99
CA CYS A 149 -10.50 10.84 -5.49
C CYS A 149 -9.64 11.05 -4.24
N SER A 150 -9.76 10.19 -3.24
CA SER A 150 -8.92 10.21 -2.03
C SER A 150 -7.43 10.12 -2.36
N GLN A 151 -7.03 9.28 -3.32
CA GLN A 151 -5.64 9.17 -3.78
C GLN A 151 -5.15 10.40 -4.58
N GLN A 152 -6.04 11.14 -5.26
CA GLN A 152 -5.70 12.41 -5.88
C GLN A 152 -5.57 13.53 -4.85
N GLU A 153 -6.48 13.59 -3.87
CA GLU A 153 -6.44 14.53 -2.75
C GLU A 153 -5.17 14.34 -1.90
N LEU A 154 -4.78 13.09 -1.61
CA LEU A 154 -3.55 12.78 -0.88
C LEU A 154 -2.31 13.28 -1.64
N ARG A 155 -2.20 13.00 -2.95
CA ARG A 155 -1.10 13.55 -3.78
C ARG A 155 -1.09 15.08 -3.80
N ALA A 156 -2.27 15.71 -3.84
CA ALA A 156 -2.39 17.16 -3.79
C ALA A 156 -2.07 17.73 -2.39
N ALA A 157 -2.23 16.96 -1.32
CA ALA A 157 -1.79 17.33 0.02
C ALA A 157 -0.26 17.21 0.13
N ASP A 158 0.32 16.07 -0.29
CA ASP A 158 1.76 15.83 -0.31
C ASP A 158 2.50 16.91 -1.10
N GLU A 159 2.04 17.25 -2.30
CA GLU A 159 2.71 18.25 -3.15
C GLU A 159 2.65 19.66 -2.55
N ARG A 160 1.53 20.05 -1.90
CA ARG A 160 1.44 21.31 -1.12
C ARG A 160 2.35 21.30 0.11
N LEU A 161 2.50 20.16 0.78
CA LEU A 161 3.36 20.00 1.96
C LEU A 161 4.84 20.04 1.56
N ARG A 162 5.18 19.45 0.40
CA ARG A 162 6.50 19.53 -0.25
C ARG A 162 6.84 20.97 -0.65
N GLN A 163 5.89 21.71 -1.23
CA GLN A 163 6.03 23.13 -1.56
C GLN A 163 6.27 23.97 -0.30
N ARG A 164 5.41 23.86 0.72
CA ARG A 164 5.59 24.58 2.00
C ARG A 164 6.92 24.25 2.69
N SER A 165 7.37 23.00 2.63
CA SER A 165 8.69 22.61 3.16
C SER A 165 9.84 23.30 2.41
N GLN A 166 9.73 23.45 1.08
CA GLN A 166 10.72 24.18 0.29
C GLN A 166 10.68 25.70 0.54
N GLU A 167 9.49 26.29 0.69
CA GLU A 167 9.31 27.70 1.04
C GLU A 167 9.90 28.02 2.43
N LEU A 168 9.59 27.18 3.43
CA LEU A 168 10.08 27.32 4.79
C LEU A 168 11.61 27.15 4.85
N GLN A 169 12.18 26.19 4.12
CA GLN A 169 13.63 26.04 4.00
C GLN A 169 14.28 27.25 3.31
N GLN A 170 13.68 27.80 2.24
CA GLN A 170 14.18 29.03 1.62
C GLN A 170 14.11 30.23 2.58
N SER A 171 13.02 30.35 3.35
CA SER A 171 12.88 31.41 4.35
C SER A 171 13.91 31.27 5.47
N ARG A 172 14.18 30.04 5.92
CA ARG A 172 15.21 29.75 6.93
C ARG A 172 16.62 30.05 6.43
N ASN A 173 16.92 29.71 5.17
CA ASN A 173 18.21 30.04 4.54
C ASN A 173 18.38 31.57 4.44
N ARG A 174 17.35 32.30 3.96
CA ARG A 174 17.38 33.79 3.90
C ARG A 174 17.51 34.43 5.28
N ALA A 175 16.86 33.89 6.31
CA ALA A 175 16.98 34.37 7.68
C ALA A 175 18.41 34.21 8.20
N ALA A 176 19.02 33.03 8.04
CA ALA A 176 20.40 32.78 8.44
C ALA A 176 21.43 33.62 7.65
N GLU A 177 21.15 33.90 6.38
CA GLU A 177 22.00 34.76 5.53
C GLU A 177 21.90 36.24 5.95
N LEU A 178 20.71 36.73 6.31
CA LEU A 178 20.52 38.07 6.88
C LEU A 178 21.12 38.19 8.28
N GLU A 179 20.93 37.19 9.15
CA GLU A 179 21.51 37.12 10.50
C GLU A 179 23.04 37.17 10.44
N LYS A 180 23.64 36.41 9.51
CA LYS A 180 25.08 36.45 9.21
C LYS A 180 25.52 37.83 8.73
N VAL A 181 24.83 38.44 7.77
CA VAL A 181 25.17 39.78 7.25
C VAL A 181 25.04 40.88 8.32
N LEU A 182 24.06 40.77 9.23
CA LEU A 182 23.89 41.71 10.34
C LEU A 182 25.03 41.62 11.37
N SER A 183 25.44 40.40 11.76
CA SER A 183 26.51 40.22 12.76
C SER A 183 27.91 40.43 12.17
N GLU A 184 28.22 39.87 10.99
CA GLU A 184 29.52 40.07 10.33
C GLU A 184 29.69 41.49 9.75
N GLY A 185 28.59 42.12 9.30
CA GLY A 185 28.62 43.44 8.67
C GLY A 185 28.40 44.59 9.65
N GLY A 186 27.27 44.59 10.36
CA GLY A 186 26.84 45.74 11.18
C GLY A 186 27.64 45.88 12.47
N GLU A 187 27.67 44.83 13.29
CA GLU A 187 28.34 44.85 14.59
C GLU A 187 29.86 44.92 14.43
N GLN A 188 30.42 44.16 13.48
CA GLN A 188 31.87 44.08 13.28
C GLN A 188 32.46 45.33 12.60
N ALA A 189 31.71 46.06 11.75
CA ALA A 189 32.12 47.38 11.28
C ALA A 189 32.07 48.41 12.41
N ARG A 190 30.93 48.49 13.12
CA ARG A 190 30.75 49.43 14.24
C ARG A 190 31.79 49.24 15.35
N ALA A 191 32.17 48.00 15.65
CA ALA A 191 33.26 47.70 16.58
C ALA A 191 34.61 48.26 16.08
N ARG A 192 34.99 48.00 14.83
CA ARG A 192 36.24 48.52 14.23
C ARG A 192 36.29 50.04 14.14
N ASP A 193 35.16 50.69 13.92
CA ASP A 193 35.09 52.16 13.87
C ASP A 193 35.17 52.76 15.27
N LEU A 194 34.51 52.18 16.27
CA LEU A 194 34.70 52.55 17.67
C LEU A 194 36.13 52.27 18.18
N GLU A 195 36.80 51.22 17.70
CA GLU A 195 38.22 50.94 17.98
C GLU A 195 39.15 51.99 17.35
N ARG A 196 38.84 52.49 16.14
CA ARG A 196 39.57 53.60 15.50
C ARG A 196 39.36 54.91 16.25
N ASP A 197 38.11 55.27 16.56
CA ASP A 197 37.77 56.49 17.27
C ASP A 197 38.43 56.50 18.66
N LYS A 198 38.38 55.35 19.36
CA LYS A 198 39.11 55.15 20.62
C LYS A 198 40.62 55.37 20.44
N ALA A 199 41.26 54.73 19.46
CA ALA A 199 42.69 54.86 19.23
C ALA A 199 43.10 56.30 18.85
N ALA A 200 42.26 57.01 18.11
CA ALA A 200 42.47 58.43 17.79
C ALA A 200 42.35 59.33 19.03
N LEU A 201 41.37 59.08 19.89
CA LEU A 201 41.22 59.79 21.17
C LEU A 201 42.36 59.49 22.14
N GLU A 202 42.82 58.24 22.23
CA GLU A 202 44.00 57.87 23.04
C GLU A 202 45.27 58.58 22.53
N ALA A 203 45.49 58.64 21.22
CA ALA A 203 46.61 59.36 20.62
C ALA A 203 46.55 60.89 20.85
N GLU A 204 45.37 61.52 20.72
CA GLU A 204 45.20 62.95 20.99
C GLU A 204 45.37 63.27 22.49
N VAL A 205 44.90 62.40 23.38
CA VAL A 205 45.14 62.53 24.83
C VAL A 205 46.64 62.45 25.16
N ASP A 206 47.39 61.54 24.53
CA ASP A 206 48.84 61.47 24.74
C ASP A 206 49.59 62.65 24.11
N ARG A 207 49.14 63.16 22.95
CA ARG A 207 49.63 64.41 22.36
C ARG A 207 49.42 65.60 23.30
N LEU A 208 48.23 65.75 23.88
CA LEU A 208 47.91 66.81 24.84
C LEU A 208 48.70 66.68 26.15
N LYS A 209 48.99 65.46 26.64
CA LYS A 209 49.92 65.24 27.76
C LYS A 209 51.33 65.73 27.40
N GLN A 210 51.83 65.40 26.21
CA GLN A 210 53.16 65.81 25.76
C GLN A 210 53.26 67.34 25.62
N ASP A 211 52.29 67.99 24.98
CA ASP A 211 52.18 69.45 24.90
C ASP A 211 52.18 70.08 26.31
N THR A 212 51.39 69.51 27.24
CA THR A 212 51.30 70.01 28.62
C THR A 212 52.63 69.88 29.35
N LEU A 213 53.33 68.74 29.24
CA LEU A 213 54.65 68.55 29.83
C LEU A 213 55.70 69.50 29.23
N GLN A 214 55.68 69.71 27.91
CA GLN A 214 56.58 70.64 27.22
C GLN A 214 56.31 72.10 27.63
N ASN A 215 55.04 72.48 27.75
CA ASN A 215 54.66 73.82 28.22
C ASN A 215 55.04 74.03 29.69
N THR A 216 54.82 73.06 30.57
CA THR A 216 55.27 73.12 31.98
C THR A 216 56.80 73.27 32.05
N ALA A 217 57.56 72.46 31.30
CA ALA A 217 59.02 72.58 31.28
C ALA A 217 59.49 73.96 30.74
N ARG A 218 58.82 74.51 29.73
CA ARG A 218 59.10 75.85 29.20
C ARG A 218 58.75 76.95 30.21
N ILE A 219 57.65 76.81 30.96
CA ILE A 219 57.27 77.73 32.03
C ILE A 219 58.35 77.71 33.12
N SER A 220 58.74 76.54 33.63
CA SER A 220 59.80 76.44 34.65
C SER A 220 61.18 76.89 34.18
N GLN A 221 61.49 76.81 32.88
CA GLN A 221 62.67 77.47 32.31
C GLN A 221 62.55 79.00 32.39
N LEU A 222 61.42 79.57 31.94
CA LEU A 222 61.19 81.02 31.95
C LEU A 222 61.10 81.59 33.38
N GLU A 223 60.56 80.84 34.33
CA GLU A 223 60.56 81.17 35.77
C GLU A 223 62.00 81.22 36.33
N CYS A 224 62.85 80.28 35.94
CA CYS A 224 64.27 80.24 36.33
C CYS A 224 65.07 81.40 35.71
N GLU A 225 64.87 81.65 34.40
CA GLU A 225 65.49 82.78 33.69
C GLU A 225 65.06 84.12 34.30
N LEU A 226 63.77 84.31 34.57
CA LEU A 226 63.23 85.50 35.23
C LEU A 226 63.79 85.68 36.64
N GLY A 227 63.96 84.59 37.40
CA GLY A 227 64.65 84.60 38.69
C GLY A 227 66.08 85.14 38.57
N SER A 228 66.90 84.53 37.71
CA SER A 228 68.30 84.98 37.50
C SER A 228 68.40 86.43 37.03
N LEU A 229 67.49 86.88 36.16
CA LEU A 229 67.49 88.26 35.66
C LEU A 229 67.02 89.27 36.71
N THR A 230 66.21 88.83 37.69
CA THR A 230 65.82 89.62 38.87
C THR A 230 66.98 89.76 39.84
N ASP A 231 67.69 88.65 40.13
CA ASP A 231 68.91 88.66 40.97
C ASP A 231 70.01 89.54 40.35
N GLU A 232 70.23 89.44 39.03
CA GLU A 232 71.13 90.35 38.31
C GLU A 232 70.68 91.81 38.38
N HIS A 233 69.39 92.10 38.22
CA HIS A 233 68.87 93.46 38.32
C HIS A 233 69.10 94.08 39.70
N ASP A 234 68.75 93.37 40.78
CA ASP A 234 68.96 93.87 42.14
C ASP A 234 70.46 93.94 42.50
N GLY A 235 71.32 93.08 41.93
CA GLY A 235 72.77 93.19 42.01
C GLY A 235 73.34 94.44 41.30
N LEU A 236 72.88 94.72 40.08
CA LEU A 236 73.24 95.93 39.33
C LEU A 236 72.74 97.21 40.02
N LYS A 237 71.53 97.17 40.57
CA LYS A 237 70.92 98.26 41.34
C LYS A 237 71.65 98.53 42.65
N HIS A 238 72.00 97.49 43.41
CA HIS A 238 72.81 97.63 44.63
C HIS A 238 74.20 98.19 44.33
N THR A 239 74.88 97.68 43.30
CA THR A 239 76.21 98.20 42.92
C THR A 239 76.13 99.64 42.38
N HIS A 240 75.11 99.98 41.57
CA HIS A 240 74.82 101.36 41.17
C HIS A 240 74.63 102.28 42.38
N ASP A 241 73.81 101.89 43.36
CA ASP A 241 73.50 102.73 44.51
C ASP A 241 74.73 102.89 45.44
N VAL A 242 75.59 101.87 45.55
CA VAL A 242 76.90 101.97 46.21
C VAL A 242 77.84 102.93 45.47
N TYR A 243 77.96 102.82 44.14
CA TYR A 243 78.78 103.74 43.34
C TYR A 243 78.26 105.17 43.38
N LYS A 244 76.95 105.37 43.30
CA LYS A 244 76.28 106.67 43.40
C LYS A 244 76.50 107.30 44.77
N SER A 245 76.28 106.54 45.85
CA SER A 245 76.55 106.98 47.22
C SER A 245 78.01 107.42 47.39
N LYS A 246 78.96 106.59 46.95
CA LYS A 246 80.40 106.91 47.00
C LYS A 246 80.80 108.10 46.13
N ALA A 247 80.14 108.30 44.99
CA ALA A 247 80.35 109.47 44.14
C ALA A 247 79.85 110.75 44.83
N THR A 248 78.64 110.71 45.40
CA THR A 248 78.10 111.82 46.21
C THR A 248 79.01 112.15 47.38
N THR A 249 79.42 111.18 48.20
CA THR A 249 80.29 111.48 49.36
C THR A 249 81.64 112.07 48.94
N MET A 250 82.24 111.63 47.83
CA MET A 250 83.48 112.23 47.32
C MET A 250 83.29 113.61 46.67
N ILE A 251 82.09 113.93 46.18
CA ILE A 251 81.75 115.29 45.74
C ILE A 251 81.60 116.18 46.97
N ASP A 252 80.76 115.79 47.94
CA ASP A 252 80.56 116.55 49.18
C ASP A 252 81.88 116.77 49.94
N GLU A 253 82.78 115.77 49.97
CA GLU A 253 84.12 115.91 50.58
C GLU A 253 84.99 116.91 49.85
N LYS A 254 84.97 116.94 48.51
CA LYS A 254 85.72 117.93 47.73
C LYS A 254 85.15 119.33 47.89
N ASP A 255 83.82 119.45 47.85
CA ASP A 255 83.15 120.74 47.97
C ASP A 255 83.35 121.34 49.37
N ARG A 256 83.39 120.51 50.42
CA ARG A 256 83.86 120.93 51.76
C ARG A 256 85.32 121.42 51.73
N HIS A 257 86.25 120.67 51.14
CA HIS A 257 87.66 121.10 51.05
C HIS A 257 87.84 122.39 50.23
N ILE A 258 87.07 122.57 49.15
CA ILE A 258 87.06 123.79 48.35
C ILE A 258 86.51 124.95 49.19
N SER A 259 85.38 124.77 49.86
CA SER A 259 84.79 125.79 50.74
C SER A 259 85.72 126.17 51.90
N ASP A 260 86.40 125.21 52.54
CA ASP A 260 87.36 125.45 53.62
C ASP A 260 88.60 126.22 53.12
N LEU A 261 89.09 125.89 51.91
CA LEU A 261 90.20 126.61 51.29
C LEU A 261 89.80 128.02 50.87
N GLU A 262 88.63 128.19 50.24
CA GLU A 262 88.09 129.49 49.86
C GLU A 262 87.86 130.38 51.09
N ASP A 263 87.19 129.89 52.14
CA ASP A 263 86.95 130.69 53.34
C ASP A 263 88.25 131.04 54.08
N LYS A 264 89.27 130.18 53.99
CA LYS A 264 90.61 130.48 54.51
C LYS A 264 91.35 131.53 53.67
N VAL A 265 91.22 131.49 52.34
CA VAL A 265 91.71 132.54 51.42
C VAL A 265 90.98 133.86 51.71
N ARG A 266 89.64 133.87 51.69
CA ARG A 266 88.80 135.03 52.05
C ARG A 266 89.15 135.61 53.42
N THR A 267 89.47 134.76 54.40
CA THR A 267 89.88 135.20 55.75
C THR A 267 91.29 135.80 55.78
N LEU A 268 92.22 135.30 54.97
CA LEU A 268 93.57 135.86 54.86
C LEU A 268 93.56 137.18 54.08
N GLU A 269 92.79 137.27 53.01
CA GLU A 269 92.56 138.50 52.22
C GLU A 269 91.96 139.61 53.11
N LYS A 270 90.81 139.35 53.76
CA LYS A 270 90.17 140.30 54.68
C LYS A 270 91.07 140.72 55.85
N ARG A 271 91.97 139.84 56.33
CA ARG A 271 92.95 140.19 57.37
C ARG A 271 94.05 141.10 56.85
N LEU A 272 94.54 140.85 55.64
CA LEU A 272 95.55 141.67 54.98
C LEU A 272 95.02 143.09 54.73
N GLU A 273 93.81 143.20 54.16
CA GLU A 273 93.08 144.46 53.98
C GLU A 273 92.82 145.16 55.32
N GLY A 274 92.29 144.43 56.31
CA GLY A 274 91.93 144.93 57.62
C GLY A 274 93.06 145.59 58.41
N THR A 275 94.32 145.21 58.17
CA THR A 275 95.50 145.81 58.82
C THR A 275 95.82 147.25 58.39
N THR A 276 95.21 147.76 57.32
CA THR A 276 95.54 149.09 56.76
C THR A 276 94.40 150.11 56.78
N LEU A 277 93.22 149.75 57.30
CA LEU A 277 91.99 150.55 57.14
C LEU A 277 91.91 151.76 58.07
N THR A 278 91.52 152.89 57.50
CA THR A 278 91.14 154.12 58.21
C THR A 278 89.69 154.06 58.71
N GLY A 279 89.27 155.09 59.47
CA GLY A 279 87.97 155.08 60.18
C GLY A 279 86.74 154.97 59.27
N ASP A 280 86.78 155.51 58.06
CA ASP A 280 85.66 155.42 57.10
C ASP A 280 85.61 154.03 56.43
N GLU A 281 86.78 153.47 56.10
CA GLU A 281 86.92 152.12 55.56
C GLU A 281 86.46 151.04 56.57
N HIS A 282 86.60 151.29 57.88
CA HIS A 282 86.01 150.43 58.91
C HIS A 282 84.47 150.45 58.89
N ILE A 283 83.85 151.61 58.65
CA ILE A 283 82.38 151.71 58.49
C ILE A 283 81.93 151.01 57.21
N GLN A 284 82.67 151.17 56.10
CA GLN A 284 82.40 150.46 54.85
C GLN A 284 82.51 148.93 55.03
N SER A 285 83.51 148.46 55.77
CA SER A 285 83.68 147.04 56.13
C SER A 285 82.49 146.49 56.93
N LEU A 286 82.00 147.23 57.94
CA LEU A 286 80.81 146.85 58.72
C LEU A 286 79.51 146.85 57.88
N VAL A 287 79.39 147.79 56.93
CA VAL A 287 78.26 147.81 55.97
C VAL A 287 78.32 146.61 55.02
N GLU A 288 79.51 146.20 54.58
CA GLU A 288 79.70 145.05 53.70
C GLU A 288 79.54 143.72 54.46
N GLU A 289 79.96 143.64 55.73
CA GLU A 289 79.63 142.53 56.63
C GLU A 289 78.12 142.40 56.83
N ARG A 290 77.41 143.52 57.05
CA ARG A 290 75.93 143.52 57.12
C ARG A 290 75.31 142.97 55.83
N LYS A 291 75.75 143.41 54.64
CA LYS A 291 75.25 142.85 53.37
C LYS A 291 75.52 141.34 53.26
N GLN A 292 76.67 140.86 53.73
CA GLN A 292 77.02 139.44 53.72
C GLN A 292 76.16 138.63 54.70
N LEU A 293 75.78 139.20 55.85
CA LEU A 293 74.83 138.60 56.79
C LEU A 293 73.39 138.59 56.25
N GLU A 294 72.96 139.66 55.56
CA GLU A 294 71.67 139.73 54.89
C GLU A 294 71.59 138.72 53.74
N LYS A 295 72.64 138.60 52.92
CA LYS A 295 72.77 137.57 51.88
C LYS A 295 72.70 136.15 52.48
N LYS A 296 73.43 135.87 53.55
CA LYS A 296 73.36 134.56 54.25
C LYS A 296 71.98 134.27 54.86
N LEU A 297 71.26 135.29 55.31
CA LEU A 297 69.89 135.15 55.81
C LEU A 297 68.92 134.80 54.67
N ASP A 298 69.05 135.44 53.50
CA ASP A 298 68.21 135.15 52.33
C ASP A 298 68.57 133.82 51.66
N GLU A 299 69.84 133.42 51.63
CA GLU A 299 70.27 132.06 51.26
C GLU A 299 69.65 131.01 52.21
N SER A 300 69.68 131.26 53.52
CA SER A 300 69.06 130.38 54.51
C SER A 300 67.53 130.28 54.34
N ARG A 301 66.87 131.39 53.96
CA ARG A 301 65.44 131.42 53.62
C ARG A 301 65.15 130.67 52.33
N GLN A 302 65.99 130.82 51.31
CA GLN A 302 65.86 130.09 50.04
C GLN A 302 65.99 128.59 50.27
N HIS A 303 67.03 128.12 50.97
CA HIS A 303 67.21 126.70 51.29
C HIS A 303 66.05 126.14 52.13
N LEU A 304 65.54 126.91 53.10
CA LEU A 304 64.35 126.49 53.86
C LEU A 304 63.10 126.38 52.95
N SER A 305 62.98 127.22 51.93
CA SER A 305 61.90 127.17 50.92
C SER A 305 62.06 126.00 49.93
N GLU A 306 63.28 125.73 49.46
CA GLU A 306 63.62 124.59 48.60
C GLU A 306 63.34 123.27 49.32
N VAL A 307 63.81 123.15 50.57
CA VAL A 307 63.51 122.03 51.47
C VAL A 307 62.00 121.89 51.67
N LYS A 308 61.28 122.98 52.01
CA LYS A 308 59.82 122.94 52.19
C LYS A 308 59.08 122.49 50.94
N THR A 309 59.48 122.95 49.75
CA THR A 309 58.91 122.53 48.47
C THR A 309 59.15 121.04 48.24
N SER A 310 60.40 120.56 48.41
CA SER A 310 60.76 119.14 48.27
C SER A 310 60.00 118.21 49.24
N TRP A 311 59.81 118.62 50.50
CA TRP A 311 58.93 117.88 51.44
C TRP A 311 57.47 117.91 51.00
N SER A 312 56.97 119.04 50.47
CA SER A 312 55.60 119.16 49.97
C SER A 312 55.36 118.26 48.74
N ASP A 313 56.30 118.25 47.78
CA ASP A 313 56.25 117.36 46.63
C ASP A 313 56.32 115.89 47.04
N LYS A 314 57.13 115.54 48.05
CA LYS A 314 57.19 114.17 48.57
C LYS A 314 55.91 113.77 49.31
N ILE A 315 55.25 114.70 50.01
CA ILE A 315 53.91 114.49 50.58
C ILE A 315 52.90 114.25 49.46
N ASN A 316 52.82 115.16 48.47
CA ASN A 316 51.92 115.03 47.31
C ASN A 316 52.07 113.68 46.58
N ASN A 317 53.31 113.22 46.38
CA ASN A 317 53.58 111.92 45.75
C ASN A 317 53.15 110.72 46.62
N LEU A 318 53.34 110.79 47.94
CA LEU A 318 52.87 109.76 48.87
C LEU A 318 51.34 109.75 48.98
N GLU A 319 50.69 110.91 49.00
CA GLU A 319 49.22 111.04 48.99
C GLU A 319 48.62 110.49 47.69
N ALA A 320 49.24 110.77 46.54
CA ALA A 320 48.85 110.19 45.25
C ALA A 320 49.06 108.66 45.23
N GLN A 321 50.13 108.15 45.83
CA GLN A 321 50.36 106.70 45.95
C GLN A 321 49.31 106.05 46.87
N ILE A 322 48.99 106.67 48.01
CA ILE A 322 47.95 106.21 48.93
C ILE A 322 46.57 106.24 48.23
N PHE A 323 46.26 107.28 47.46
CA PHE A 323 45.03 107.35 46.67
C PHE A 323 44.95 106.20 45.66
N ASN A 324 46.00 105.97 44.87
CA ASN A 324 46.04 104.89 43.87
C ASN A 324 45.96 103.50 44.51
N LEU A 325 46.58 103.28 45.68
CA LEU A 325 46.45 102.03 46.43
C LEU A 325 45.03 101.84 47.00
N ASN A 326 44.41 102.88 47.52
CA ASN A 326 43.02 102.83 48.01
C ASN A 326 42.02 102.57 46.87
N GLN A 327 42.20 103.24 45.73
CA GLN A 327 41.47 102.99 44.49
C GLN A 327 41.58 101.51 44.08
N LYS A 328 42.81 100.97 44.03
CA LYS A 328 43.05 99.58 43.63
C LYS A 328 42.46 98.57 44.62
N MET A 329 42.59 98.80 45.93
CA MET A 329 41.95 97.95 46.96
C MET A 329 40.42 97.95 46.85
N ALA A 330 39.80 99.06 46.46
CA ALA A 330 38.36 99.12 46.22
C ALA A 330 37.94 98.32 44.97
N GLU A 331 38.70 98.41 43.88
CA GLU A 331 38.49 97.62 42.66
C GLU A 331 38.64 96.11 42.90
N ASP A 332 39.70 95.70 43.60
CA ASP A 332 39.94 94.29 43.90
C ASP A 332 38.89 93.73 44.87
N SER A 333 38.44 94.53 45.85
CA SER A 333 37.32 94.18 46.73
C SER A 333 35.99 94.02 45.96
N GLN A 334 35.74 94.89 44.98
CA GLN A 334 34.55 94.79 44.12
C GLN A 334 34.60 93.52 43.24
N GLU A 335 35.76 93.18 42.67
CA GLU A 335 35.91 91.98 41.85
C GLU A 335 35.84 90.68 42.68
N CYS A 336 36.41 90.67 43.89
CA CYS A 336 36.19 89.58 44.86
C CYS A 336 34.69 89.39 45.14
N SER A 337 33.94 90.47 45.43
CA SER A 337 32.49 90.38 45.64
C SER A 337 31.71 89.94 44.39
N ARG A 338 32.25 90.17 43.18
CA ARG A 338 31.67 89.66 41.93
C ARG A 338 31.95 88.16 41.75
N MET A 339 33.16 87.71 42.06
CA MET A 339 33.55 86.29 42.05
C MET A 339 32.77 85.47 43.08
N GLU A 340 32.59 85.99 44.30
CA GLU A 340 31.79 85.34 45.35
C GLU A 340 30.33 85.11 44.92
N LYS A 341 29.71 86.09 44.25
CA LYS A 341 28.35 85.99 43.72
C LYS A 341 28.26 84.94 42.61
N LEU A 342 29.16 84.98 41.64
CA LEU A 342 29.22 83.99 40.56
C LEU A 342 29.48 82.56 41.10
N LEU A 343 30.30 82.42 42.15
CA LEU A 343 30.53 81.16 42.83
C LEU A 343 29.25 80.65 43.50
N ALA A 344 28.52 81.51 44.21
CA ALA A 344 27.26 81.16 44.85
C ALA A 344 26.16 80.80 43.83
N GLU A 345 26.05 81.54 42.73
CA GLU A 345 25.14 81.26 41.61
C GLU A 345 25.47 79.90 40.95
N ALA A 346 26.76 79.62 40.70
CA ALA A 346 27.21 78.33 40.16
C ALA A 346 26.95 77.17 41.12
N GLN A 347 27.20 77.34 42.43
CA GLN A 347 26.90 76.34 43.46
C GLN A 347 25.39 76.05 43.55
N GLN A 348 24.54 77.08 43.49
CA GLN A 348 23.09 76.90 43.51
C GLN A 348 22.60 76.21 42.23
N CYS A 349 23.08 76.62 41.05
CA CYS A 349 22.75 75.97 39.78
C CYS A 349 23.15 74.47 39.78
N LEU A 350 24.35 74.14 40.29
CA LEU A 350 24.82 72.76 40.42
C LEU A 350 23.95 71.95 41.38
N LYS A 351 23.52 72.54 42.50
CA LYS A 351 22.61 71.92 43.48
C LYS A 351 21.20 71.68 42.91
N ASP A 352 20.71 72.56 42.05
CA ASP A 352 19.41 72.39 41.39
C ASP A 352 19.48 71.34 40.27
N GLN A 353 20.59 71.28 39.52
CA GLN A 353 20.87 70.19 38.59
C GLN A 353 20.98 68.83 39.30
N GLN A 354 21.67 68.74 40.44
CA GLN A 354 21.73 67.52 41.25
C GLN A 354 20.34 67.05 41.71
N GLN A 355 19.48 67.97 42.17
CA GLN A 355 18.09 67.65 42.51
C GLN A 355 17.27 67.21 41.29
N GLN A 356 17.57 67.72 40.09
CA GLN A 356 16.90 67.33 38.86
C GLN A 356 17.35 65.93 38.40
N CYS A 357 18.64 65.60 38.48
CA CYS A 357 19.15 64.25 38.24
C CYS A 357 18.50 63.24 39.19
N ALA A 358 18.50 63.50 40.50
CA ALA A 358 17.88 62.61 41.49
C ALA A 358 16.36 62.39 41.25
N LYS A 359 15.64 63.39 40.70
CA LYS A 359 14.24 63.24 40.29
C LYS A 359 14.09 62.32 39.07
N PHE A 360 14.94 62.48 38.06
CA PHE A 360 14.92 61.63 36.87
C PHE A 360 15.40 60.19 37.17
N GLU A 361 16.39 60.01 38.04
CA GLU A 361 16.82 58.70 38.55
C GLU A 361 15.68 57.99 39.28
N GLY A 362 14.96 58.69 40.16
CA GLY A 362 13.76 58.16 40.83
C GLY A 362 12.64 57.79 39.85
N GLN A 363 12.39 58.61 38.82
CA GLN A 363 11.40 58.32 37.78
C GLN A 363 11.79 57.13 36.91
N LEU A 364 13.07 56.98 36.55
CA LEU A 364 13.58 55.82 35.83
C LEU A 364 13.42 54.54 36.65
N LEU A 365 13.82 54.57 37.93
CA LEU A 365 13.64 53.44 38.85
C LEU A 365 12.16 53.05 39.00
N GLU A 366 11.24 54.02 39.09
CA GLU A 366 9.80 53.77 39.11
C GLU A 366 9.34 53.04 37.83
N ARG A 367 9.69 53.56 36.64
CA ARG A 367 9.36 52.92 35.35
C ARG A 367 9.98 51.52 35.22
N ASP A 368 11.22 51.31 35.69
CA ASP A 368 11.86 50.00 35.68
C ASP A 368 11.15 49.00 36.61
N THR A 369 10.67 49.44 37.78
CA THR A 369 9.87 48.57 38.66
C THR A 369 8.49 48.23 38.09
N GLU A 370 7.86 49.15 37.35
CA GLU A 370 6.65 48.89 36.58
C GLU A 370 6.89 47.93 35.41
N LEU A 371 7.95 48.14 34.63
CA LEU A 371 8.33 47.21 33.56
C LEU A 371 8.66 45.81 34.12
N ALA A 372 9.27 45.73 35.30
CA ALA A 372 9.54 44.47 35.99
C ALA A 372 8.29 43.83 36.63
N SER A 373 7.23 44.58 36.95
CA SER A 373 5.94 44.02 37.38
C SER A 373 5.13 43.53 36.18
N MET A 374 5.07 44.31 35.09
CA MET A 374 4.40 43.95 33.85
C MET A 374 5.04 42.72 33.19
N ARG A 375 6.38 42.62 33.15
CA ARG A 375 7.09 41.43 32.67
C ARG A 375 6.74 40.18 33.49
N ARG A 376 6.69 40.27 34.82
CA ARG A 376 6.29 39.15 35.68
C ARG A 376 4.82 38.76 35.47
N SER A 377 3.91 39.73 35.38
CA SER A 377 2.50 39.44 35.12
C SER A 377 2.27 38.79 33.76
N HIS A 378 3.06 39.14 32.74
CA HIS A 378 2.99 38.51 31.42
C HIS A 378 3.59 37.10 31.42
N GLU A 379 4.72 36.89 32.10
CA GLU A 379 5.34 35.58 32.31
C GLU A 379 4.41 34.63 33.08
N GLU A 380 3.78 35.09 34.17
CA GLU A 380 2.80 34.29 34.92
C GLU A 380 1.56 33.92 34.06
N GLU A 381 1.11 34.83 33.19
CA GLU A 381 -0.02 34.55 32.29
C GLU A 381 0.37 33.57 31.19
N LEU A 382 1.57 33.69 30.62
CA LEU A 382 2.11 32.72 29.66
C LEU A 382 2.27 31.33 30.31
N GLN A 383 2.73 31.27 31.56
CA GLN A 383 2.80 30.03 32.34
C GLN A 383 1.41 29.43 32.63
N ARG A 384 0.38 30.25 32.94
CA ARG A 384 -1.02 29.78 33.05
C ARG A 384 -1.53 29.20 31.73
N GLN A 385 -1.23 29.86 30.60
CA GLN A 385 -1.64 29.39 29.27
C GLN A 385 -0.95 28.08 28.88
N HIS A 386 0.35 27.93 29.18
CA HIS A 386 1.06 26.66 28.97
C HIS A 386 0.51 25.55 29.87
N ALA A 387 0.30 25.79 31.16
CA ALA A 387 -0.28 24.79 32.07
C ALA A 387 -1.69 24.33 31.63
N LEU A 388 -2.50 25.24 31.09
CA LEU A 388 -3.80 24.91 30.50
C LEU A 388 -3.67 24.08 29.21
N GLN A 389 -2.72 24.42 28.34
CA GLN A 389 -2.44 23.65 27.11
C GLN A 389 -1.92 22.24 27.43
N ASP A 390 -1.01 22.10 28.39
CA ASP A 390 -0.51 20.79 28.83
C ASP A 390 -1.63 19.93 29.43
N SER A 391 -2.50 20.52 30.26
CA SER A 391 -3.69 19.81 30.80
C SER A 391 -4.64 19.35 29.69
N GLN A 392 -4.84 20.15 28.63
CA GLN A 392 -5.65 19.76 27.48
C GLN A 392 -4.98 18.67 26.63
N LEU A 393 -3.65 18.72 26.49
CA LEU A 393 -2.88 17.69 25.81
C LEU A 393 -2.92 16.36 26.57
N ASP A 394 -2.85 16.38 27.90
CA ASP A 394 -2.97 15.17 28.73
C ASP A 394 -4.38 14.59 28.75
N GLU A 395 -5.43 15.43 28.76
CA GLU A 395 -6.81 14.95 28.57
C GLU A 395 -6.98 14.27 27.20
N LEU A 396 -6.51 14.89 26.12
CA LEU A 396 -6.54 14.30 24.78
C LEU A 396 -5.67 13.04 24.67
N ARG A 397 -4.54 12.96 25.38
CA ARG A 397 -3.72 11.74 25.48
C ARG A 397 -4.48 10.61 26.18
N MET A 398 -5.21 10.90 27.26
CA MET A 398 -6.05 9.93 27.96
C MET A 398 -7.22 9.45 27.09
N GLN A 399 -7.99 10.36 26.47
CA GLN A 399 -9.07 10.00 25.54
C GLN A 399 -8.54 9.14 24.38
N ALA A 400 -7.36 9.46 23.83
CA ALA A 400 -6.72 8.67 22.80
C ALA A 400 -6.11 7.34 23.31
N ALA A 401 -5.86 7.17 24.62
CA ALA A 401 -5.49 5.91 25.21
C ALA A 401 -6.71 5.00 25.39
N ASP A 402 -7.82 5.54 25.90
CA ASP A 402 -9.08 4.82 26.08
C ASP A 402 -9.66 4.35 24.75
N LEU A 403 -9.67 5.19 23.71
CA LEU A 403 -10.12 4.79 22.36
C LEU A 403 -9.23 3.68 21.76
N ARG A 404 -7.92 3.70 22.02
CA ARG A 404 -7.01 2.59 21.63
C ARG A 404 -7.31 1.32 22.42
N ALA A 405 -7.59 1.43 23.72
CA ALA A 405 -7.94 0.28 24.55
C ALA A 405 -9.27 -0.36 24.09
N GLN A 406 -10.29 0.45 23.82
CA GLN A 406 -11.58 0.02 23.26
C GLN A 406 -11.41 -0.66 21.90
N LEU A 407 -10.64 -0.05 20.97
CA LEU A 407 -10.38 -0.61 19.65
C LEU A 407 -9.59 -1.93 19.73
N THR A 408 -8.62 -2.03 20.65
CA THR A 408 -7.87 -3.28 20.89
C THR A 408 -8.77 -4.36 21.50
N GLN A 409 -9.73 -3.99 22.35
CA GLN A 409 -10.69 -4.94 22.91
C GLN A 409 -11.66 -5.43 21.84
N ALA A 410 -12.25 -4.54 21.05
CA ALA A 410 -13.12 -4.90 19.92
C ALA A 410 -12.40 -5.76 18.86
N GLN A 411 -11.09 -5.56 18.65
CA GLN A 411 -10.26 -6.48 17.86
C GLN A 411 -10.27 -7.89 18.47
N ARG A 412 -9.91 -8.03 19.76
CA ARG A 412 -9.87 -9.35 20.44
C ARG A 412 -11.23 -10.05 20.45
N ASP A 413 -12.31 -9.32 20.61
CA ASP A 413 -13.66 -9.89 20.65
C ASP A 413 -14.11 -10.36 19.28
N ARG A 414 -13.87 -9.57 18.21
CA ARG A 414 -14.07 -10.03 16.82
C ARG A 414 -13.17 -11.22 16.46
N ASP A 415 -11.95 -11.29 16.99
CA ASP A 415 -11.03 -12.42 16.75
C ASP A 415 -11.46 -13.69 17.52
N ARG A 416 -12.12 -13.55 18.68
CA ARG A 416 -12.84 -14.64 19.38
C ARG A 416 -14.04 -15.11 18.59
N GLU A 417 -14.90 -14.20 18.12
CA GLU A 417 -16.06 -14.51 17.29
C GLU A 417 -15.65 -15.24 16.00
N ALA A 418 -14.60 -14.76 15.31
CA ALA A 418 -14.05 -15.41 14.14
C ALA A 418 -13.50 -16.82 14.45
N SER A 419 -12.84 -17.00 15.60
CA SER A 419 -12.36 -18.32 16.06
C SER A 419 -13.51 -19.29 16.37
N GLN A 420 -14.60 -18.79 16.98
CA GLN A 420 -15.82 -19.57 17.26
C GLN A 420 -16.55 -19.95 15.97
N ALA A 421 -16.74 -19.00 15.05
CA ALA A 421 -17.33 -19.26 13.73
C ALA A 421 -16.51 -20.29 12.94
N GLN A 422 -15.18 -20.18 12.96
CA GLN A 422 -14.28 -21.14 12.33
C GLN A 422 -14.37 -22.54 12.95
N ALA A 423 -14.55 -22.64 14.28
CA ALA A 423 -14.80 -23.92 14.95
C ALA A 423 -16.14 -24.53 14.53
N CYS A 424 -17.22 -23.74 14.49
CA CYS A 424 -18.53 -24.19 14.01
C CYS A 424 -18.50 -24.64 12.54
N ILE A 425 -17.73 -23.96 11.67
CA ILE A 425 -17.52 -24.39 10.27
C ILE A 425 -16.80 -25.75 10.22
N VAL A 426 -15.83 -26.00 11.08
CA VAL A 426 -15.15 -27.31 11.18
C VAL A 426 -16.10 -28.39 11.68
N GLU A 427 -16.92 -28.11 12.70
CA GLU A 427 -17.93 -29.07 13.17
C GLU A 427 -19.01 -29.36 12.12
N LEU A 428 -19.49 -28.34 11.39
CA LEU A 428 -20.44 -28.49 10.30
C LEU A 428 -19.86 -29.31 9.15
N SER A 429 -18.66 -29.01 8.67
CA SER A 429 -18.01 -29.80 7.60
C SER A 429 -17.73 -31.25 8.01
N LYS A 430 -17.44 -31.50 9.30
CA LYS A 430 -17.40 -32.86 9.85
C LYS A 430 -18.78 -33.53 9.81
N LYS A 431 -19.85 -32.81 10.16
CA LYS A 431 -21.23 -33.32 10.10
C LYS A 431 -21.70 -33.54 8.65
N GLU A 432 -21.27 -32.74 7.70
CA GLU A 432 -21.48 -32.97 6.26
C GLU A 432 -20.75 -34.24 5.79
N ALA A 433 -19.52 -34.49 6.25
CA ALA A 433 -18.79 -35.73 5.93
C ALA A 433 -19.43 -36.98 6.58
N GLU A 434 -19.87 -36.89 7.84
CA GLU A 434 -20.65 -37.94 8.53
C GLU A 434 -22.01 -38.19 7.82
N CYS A 435 -22.67 -37.13 7.34
CA CYS A 435 -23.91 -37.23 6.56
C CYS A 435 -23.68 -37.85 5.19
N LYS A 436 -22.65 -37.42 4.45
CA LYS A 436 -22.30 -37.95 3.13
C LYS A 436 -21.96 -39.43 3.19
N THR A 437 -21.11 -39.84 4.14
CA THR A 437 -20.78 -41.26 4.34
C THR A 437 -21.99 -42.08 4.78
N SER A 438 -22.91 -41.51 5.57
CA SER A 438 -24.20 -42.14 5.87
C SER A 438 -25.09 -42.28 4.63
N GLN A 439 -25.09 -41.30 3.73
CA GLN A 439 -25.88 -41.33 2.49
C GLN A 439 -25.28 -42.28 1.44
N GLU A 440 -23.95 -42.33 1.31
CA GLU A 440 -23.24 -43.36 0.53
C GLU A 440 -23.60 -44.77 1.05
N ARG A 441 -23.66 -44.95 2.38
CA ARG A 441 -24.09 -46.21 3.00
C ARG A 441 -25.57 -46.54 2.79
N ILE A 442 -26.45 -45.53 2.72
CA ILE A 442 -27.85 -45.73 2.33
C ILE A 442 -27.93 -46.18 0.87
N GLN A 443 -27.19 -45.55 -0.05
CA GLN A 443 -27.15 -45.94 -1.47
C GLN A 443 -26.60 -47.37 -1.68
N GLU A 444 -25.58 -47.78 -0.92
CA GLU A 444 -25.12 -49.17 -0.90
C GLU A 444 -26.24 -50.14 -0.47
N LEU A 445 -26.98 -49.77 0.59
CA LEU A 445 -28.09 -50.58 1.10
C LEU A 445 -29.25 -50.65 0.10
N GLU A 446 -29.65 -49.53 -0.51
CA GLU A 446 -30.67 -49.45 -1.56
C GLU A 446 -30.28 -50.30 -2.79
N ALA A 447 -29.04 -50.19 -3.28
CA ALA A 447 -28.55 -51.02 -4.37
C ALA A 447 -28.50 -52.52 -4.01
N SER A 448 -28.16 -52.85 -2.76
CA SER A 448 -28.21 -54.23 -2.26
C SER A 448 -29.65 -54.75 -2.16
N GLN A 449 -30.60 -53.91 -1.73
CA GLN A 449 -32.02 -54.23 -1.62
C GLN A 449 -32.65 -54.43 -3.00
N GLN A 450 -32.32 -53.59 -3.98
CA GLN A 450 -32.75 -53.75 -5.36
C GLN A 450 -32.17 -55.03 -5.97
N THR A 451 -30.89 -55.33 -5.72
CA THR A 451 -30.25 -56.60 -6.14
C THR A 451 -30.94 -57.83 -5.49
N LEU A 452 -31.38 -57.72 -4.23
CA LEU A 452 -32.14 -58.77 -3.54
C LEU A 452 -33.58 -58.87 -4.05
N SER A 453 -34.23 -57.76 -4.40
CA SER A 453 -35.55 -57.71 -5.02
C SER A 453 -35.54 -58.36 -6.41
N GLU A 454 -34.52 -58.09 -7.23
CA GLU A 454 -34.30 -58.80 -8.49
C GLU A 454 -34.11 -60.31 -8.28
N LYS A 455 -33.30 -60.72 -7.30
CA LYS A 455 -33.12 -62.14 -6.95
C LYS A 455 -34.43 -62.78 -6.50
N ALA A 456 -35.23 -62.09 -5.69
CA ALA A 456 -36.56 -62.55 -5.28
C ALA A 456 -37.49 -62.72 -6.48
N SER A 457 -37.58 -61.74 -7.39
CA SER A 457 -38.40 -61.86 -8.61
C SER A 457 -37.90 -62.96 -9.56
N ARG A 458 -36.59 -63.21 -9.64
CA ARG A 458 -36.02 -64.34 -10.40
C ARG A 458 -36.40 -65.69 -9.75
N LEU A 459 -36.32 -65.81 -8.43
CA LEU A 459 -36.74 -67.01 -7.69
C LEU A 459 -38.25 -67.24 -7.80
N GLU A 460 -39.07 -66.19 -7.71
CA GLU A 460 -40.52 -66.24 -7.88
C GLU A 460 -40.92 -66.71 -9.28
N LYS A 461 -40.22 -66.24 -10.32
CA LYS A 461 -40.36 -66.75 -11.71
C LYS A 461 -39.93 -68.21 -11.85
N GLN A 462 -38.86 -68.63 -11.18
CA GLN A 462 -38.46 -70.05 -11.15
C GLN A 462 -39.50 -70.91 -10.42
N LEU A 463 -40.07 -70.41 -9.32
CA LEU A 463 -41.07 -71.11 -8.53
C LEU A 463 -42.40 -71.23 -9.28
N SER A 464 -42.81 -70.21 -10.06
CA SER A 464 -43.97 -70.32 -10.96
C SER A 464 -43.74 -71.31 -12.11
N LEU A 465 -42.53 -71.38 -12.67
CA LEU A 465 -42.14 -72.41 -13.65
C LEU A 465 -42.18 -73.82 -13.05
N VAL A 466 -41.67 -74.02 -11.83
CA VAL A 466 -41.73 -75.30 -11.12
C VAL A 466 -43.18 -75.67 -10.76
N SER A 467 -44.00 -74.71 -10.34
CA SER A 467 -45.43 -74.96 -10.07
C SER A 467 -46.19 -75.34 -11.34
N HIS A 468 -45.87 -74.73 -12.49
CA HIS A 468 -46.44 -75.10 -13.78
C HIS A 468 -46.01 -76.51 -14.23
N SER A 469 -44.75 -76.91 -13.98
CA SER A 469 -44.29 -78.27 -14.27
C SER A 469 -44.87 -79.30 -13.29
N GLU A 470 -45.05 -78.97 -12.01
CA GLU A 470 -45.77 -79.80 -11.03
C GLU A 470 -47.23 -80.02 -11.48
N ALA A 471 -47.94 -78.96 -11.85
CA ALA A 471 -49.31 -79.05 -12.36
C ALA A 471 -49.39 -79.94 -13.62
N THR A 472 -48.42 -79.81 -14.53
CA THR A 472 -48.33 -80.64 -15.75
C THR A 472 -48.07 -82.11 -15.41
N LEU A 473 -47.14 -82.41 -14.50
CA LEU A 473 -46.88 -83.76 -13.99
C LEU A 473 -48.11 -84.36 -13.29
N LYS A 474 -48.83 -83.56 -12.51
CA LYS A 474 -50.07 -83.94 -11.81
C LYS A 474 -51.22 -84.27 -12.77
N HIS A 475 -51.29 -83.58 -13.91
CA HIS A 475 -52.20 -83.94 -15.02
C HIS A 475 -51.76 -85.23 -15.73
N SER A 476 -50.47 -85.45 -15.92
CA SER A 476 -49.93 -86.71 -16.48
C SER A 476 -50.20 -87.91 -15.56
N LEU A 477 -49.97 -87.76 -14.26
CA LEU A 477 -50.24 -88.77 -13.24
C LEU A 477 -51.73 -89.16 -13.21
N LYS A 478 -52.65 -88.19 -13.18
CA LYS A 478 -54.09 -88.47 -13.27
C LYS A 478 -54.49 -89.24 -14.53
N ARG A 479 -53.76 -89.07 -15.64
CA ARG A 479 -53.99 -89.80 -16.88
C ARG A 479 -53.61 -91.27 -16.73
N SER A 480 -52.40 -91.54 -16.22
CA SER A 480 -51.94 -92.91 -15.98
C SER A 480 -52.73 -93.62 -14.87
N GLU A 481 -53.23 -92.90 -13.86
CA GLU A 481 -54.17 -93.43 -12.85
C GLU A 481 -55.51 -93.88 -13.47
N ALA A 482 -56.05 -93.13 -14.44
CA ALA A 482 -57.27 -93.50 -15.15
C ALA A 482 -57.05 -94.73 -16.06
N GLU A 483 -55.92 -94.78 -16.76
CA GLU A 483 -55.50 -95.92 -17.58
C GLU A 483 -55.26 -97.18 -16.72
N LEU A 484 -54.69 -97.03 -15.52
CA LEU A 484 -54.58 -98.12 -14.53
C LEU A 484 -55.94 -98.58 -13.98
N LYS A 485 -56.96 -97.70 -13.97
CA LYS A 485 -58.32 -98.06 -13.55
C LYS A 485 -59.04 -98.89 -14.61
N THR A 486 -58.98 -98.49 -15.89
CA THR A 486 -59.60 -99.26 -16.98
C THR A 486 -58.98 -100.65 -17.11
N MET A 487 -57.65 -100.75 -17.02
CA MET A 487 -56.95 -102.06 -17.03
C MET A 487 -57.36 -102.97 -15.86
N LYS A 488 -57.69 -102.41 -14.68
CA LYS A 488 -58.23 -103.19 -13.55
C LYS A 488 -59.66 -103.66 -13.77
N GLU A 489 -60.49 -102.84 -14.43
CA GLU A 489 -61.88 -103.19 -14.76
C GLU A 489 -61.97 -104.28 -15.85
N GLU A 490 -61.04 -104.27 -16.81
CA GLU A 490 -60.87 -105.36 -17.80
C GLU A 490 -60.37 -106.66 -17.18
N LEU A 491 -59.37 -106.58 -16.30
CA LEU A 491 -58.83 -107.75 -15.57
C LEU A 491 -59.88 -108.39 -14.65
N ALA A 492 -60.82 -107.60 -14.11
CA ALA A 492 -61.97 -108.11 -13.36
C ALA A 492 -62.95 -108.90 -14.25
N LYS A 493 -63.28 -108.42 -15.45
CA LYS A 493 -64.12 -109.14 -16.42
C LYS A 493 -63.49 -110.47 -16.85
N LEU A 494 -62.19 -110.49 -17.14
CA LEU A 494 -61.48 -111.72 -17.51
C LEU A 494 -61.52 -112.78 -16.39
N LYS A 495 -61.39 -112.38 -15.12
CA LYS A 495 -61.55 -113.29 -13.97
C LYS A 495 -62.97 -113.85 -13.86
N GLN A 496 -64.00 -113.04 -14.12
CA GLN A 496 -65.39 -113.49 -14.09
C GLN A 496 -65.68 -114.50 -15.20
N MET A 497 -65.11 -114.31 -16.39
CA MET A 497 -65.21 -115.29 -17.50
C MET A 497 -64.52 -116.61 -17.14
N LEU A 498 -63.31 -116.57 -16.57
CA LEU A 498 -62.56 -117.78 -16.19
C LEU A 498 -63.37 -118.67 -15.21
N ALA A 499 -63.92 -118.09 -14.14
CA ALA A 499 -64.74 -118.81 -13.16
C ALA A 499 -66.00 -119.47 -13.77
N SER A 500 -66.58 -118.87 -14.82
CA SER A 500 -67.71 -119.49 -15.55
C SER A 500 -67.29 -120.70 -16.37
N ALA A 501 -66.10 -120.68 -16.98
CA ALA A 501 -65.56 -121.80 -17.73
C ALA A 501 -65.10 -122.97 -16.82
N GLU A 502 -64.62 -122.67 -15.61
CA GLU A 502 -64.26 -123.68 -14.61
C GLU A 502 -65.49 -124.47 -14.12
N MET A 503 -66.63 -123.79 -13.91
CA MET A 503 -67.90 -124.44 -13.57
C MET A 503 -68.41 -125.37 -14.69
N GLU A 504 -68.34 -124.93 -15.94
CA GLU A 504 -68.80 -125.72 -17.09
C GLU A 504 -67.93 -126.97 -17.32
N ASN A 505 -66.60 -126.84 -17.19
CA ASN A 505 -65.68 -127.99 -17.25
C ASN A 505 -65.98 -129.03 -16.16
N LYS A 506 -66.33 -128.59 -14.94
CA LYS A 506 -66.60 -129.49 -13.83
C LYS A 506 -67.86 -130.33 -14.07
N ARG A 507 -68.92 -129.71 -14.59
CA ARG A 507 -70.14 -130.40 -15.04
C ARG A 507 -69.84 -131.42 -16.14
N LEU A 508 -69.00 -131.06 -17.12
CA LEU A 508 -68.66 -131.93 -18.25
C LEU A 508 -67.86 -133.18 -17.84
N MET A 509 -67.10 -133.15 -16.73
CA MET A 509 -66.45 -134.35 -16.20
C MET A 509 -67.45 -135.34 -15.57
N GLU A 510 -68.42 -134.86 -14.79
CA GLU A 510 -69.43 -135.71 -14.14
C GLU A 510 -70.29 -136.46 -15.18
N GLU A 511 -70.60 -135.84 -16.32
CA GLU A 511 -71.33 -136.48 -17.43
C GLU A 511 -70.43 -137.44 -18.26
N LEU A 512 -69.10 -137.30 -18.17
CA LEU A 512 -68.12 -138.20 -18.80
C LEU A 512 -67.91 -139.49 -17.98
N GLU A 513 -67.81 -139.40 -16.66
CA GLU A 513 -67.69 -140.58 -15.78
C GLU A 513 -68.93 -141.48 -15.87
N ALA A 514 -70.13 -140.87 -15.96
CA ALA A 514 -71.39 -141.59 -16.18
C ALA A 514 -71.40 -142.34 -17.53
N ARG A 515 -70.83 -141.75 -18.59
CA ARG A 515 -70.68 -142.40 -19.91
C ARG A 515 -69.72 -143.59 -19.85
N GLN A 516 -68.59 -143.47 -19.12
CA GLN A 516 -67.60 -144.54 -19.02
C GLN A 516 -68.18 -145.79 -18.34
N GLN A 517 -68.83 -145.65 -17.18
CA GLN A 517 -69.42 -146.78 -16.47
C GLN A 517 -70.55 -147.50 -17.24
N GLN A 518 -71.10 -146.86 -18.28
CA GLN A 518 -72.08 -147.47 -19.18
C GLN A 518 -71.41 -148.25 -20.32
N ALA A 519 -70.21 -147.85 -20.76
CA ALA A 519 -69.41 -148.57 -21.76
C ALA A 519 -68.87 -149.91 -21.19
N ASP A 520 -68.28 -149.88 -19.99
CA ASP A 520 -67.67 -151.07 -19.36
C ASP A 520 -68.68 -152.23 -19.22
N LYS A 521 -69.95 -151.91 -18.94
CA LYS A 521 -71.08 -152.86 -18.83
C LYS A 521 -71.53 -153.44 -20.17
N GLN A 522 -71.25 -152.78 -21.29
CA GLN A 522 -71.49 -153.33 -22.63
C GLN A 522 -70.31 -154.19 -23.09
N GLN A 523 -69.07 -153.76 -22.78
CA GLN A 523 -67.87 -154.52 -23.13
C GLN A 523 -67.85 -155.91 -22.46
N SER A 524 -68.16 -156.00 -21.17
CA SER A 524 -68.24 -157.29 -20.44
C SER A 524 -69.29 -158.27 -21.00
N ARG A 525 -70.30 -157.80 -21.75
CA ARG A 525 -71.25 -158.69 -22.46
C ARG A 525 -70.65 -159.26 -23.75
N LEU A 526 -70.00 -158.40 -24.54
CA LEU A 526 -69.38 -158.79 -25.81
C LEU A 526 -68.23 -159.79 -25.58
N GLU A 527 -67.46 -159.62 -24.50
CA GLU A 527 -66.33 -160.50 -24.17
C GLU A 527 -66.74 -161.97 -23.92
N GLN A 528 -67.98 -162.26 -23.51
CA GLN A 528 -68.46 -163.64 -23.30
C GLN A 528 -69.25 -164.24 -24.49
N GLU A 529 -69.74 -163.42 -25.42
CA GLU A 529 -70.11 -163.95 -26.75
C GLU A 529 -68.84 -164.38 -27.52
N VAL A 530 -67.73 -163.64 -27.35
CA VAL A 530 -66.44 -163.98 -27.96
C VAL A 530 -65.87 -165.32 -27.45
N THR A 531 -65.95 -165.64 -26.15
CA THR A 531 -65.43 -166.92 -25.65
C THR A 531 -66.21 -168.13 -26.16
N GLN A 532 -67.55 -168.06 -26.24
CA GLN A 532 -68.35 -169.15 -26.84
C GLN A 532 -68.02 -169.39 -28.32
N LEU A 533 -67.69 -168.33 -29.06
CA LEU A 533 -67.25 -168.43 -30.45
C LEU A 533 -65.81 -168.99 -30.58
N GLN A 534 -64.93 -168.72 -29.62
CA GLN A 534 -63.55 -169.23 -29.63
C GLN A 534 -63.45 -170.74 -29.37
N GLU A 535 -64.23 -171.29 -28.42
CA GLU A 535 -64.26 -172.74 -28.18
C GLU A 535 -64.82 -173.51 -29.39
N SER A 536 -65.88 -172.96 -30.00
CA SER A 536 -66.47 -173.48 -31.25
C SER A 536 -65.46 -173.52 -32.40
N LEU A 537 -64.56 -172.54 -32.48
CA LEU A 537 -63.55 -172.43 -33.55
C LEU A 537 -62.40 -173.43 -33.37
N GLN A 538 -62.00 -173.76 -32.14
CA GLN A 538 -60.96 -174.78 -31.89
C GLN A 538 -61.43 -176.20 -32.26
N SER A 539 -62.71 -176.52 -32.03
CA SER A 539 -63.28 -177.84 -32.36
C SER A 539 -63.14 -178.23 -33.84
N GLU A 540 -63.17 -177.25 -34.75
CA GLU A 540 -63.09 -177.49 -36.19
C GLU A 540 -61.67 -177.35 -36.76
N ALA A 541 -60.75 -176.70 -36.04
CA ALA A 541 -59.36 -176.50 -36.47
C ALA A 541 -58.56 -177.81 -36.56
N GLU A 542 -58.72 -178.74 -35.61
CA GLU A 542 -57.95 -180.00 -35.61
C GLU A 542 -58.44 -180.99 -36.68
N LYS A 543 -59.74 -181.01 -37.01
CA LYS A 543 -60.30 -181.82 -38.10
C LYS A 543 -59.68 -181.50 -39.46
N VAL A 544 -59.34 -180.23 -39.69
CA VAL A 544 -58.67 -179.78 -40.94
C VAL A 544 -57.23 -180.26 -40.98
N LYS A 545 -56.51 -180.20 -39.84
CA LYS A 545 -55.09 -180.60 -39.77
C LYS A 545 -54.88 -182.10 -40.00
N GLN A 546 -55.85 -182.93 -39.63
CA GLN A 546 -55.92 -184.35 -39.99
C GLN A 546 -56.08 -184.59 -41.51
N LEU A 547 -56.45 -183.57 -42.29
CA LEU A 547 -56.76 -183.64 -43.72
C LEU A 547 -55.80 -182.83 -44.62
N GLU A 548 -54.73 -182.27 -44.05
CA GLU A 548 -53.58 -181.67 -44.76
C GLU A 548 -52.42 -182.67 -44.99
N LYS A 549 -52.78 -183.95 -45.11
CA LYS A 549 -52.25 -184.98 -46.04
C LYS A 549 -50.74 -184.96 -46.39
N GLU A 550 -50.04 -186.09 -46.33
CA GLU A 550 -50.31 -187.31 -47.14
C GLU A 550 -50.46 -187.11 -48.67
N ALA A 551 -50.21 -185.91 -49.25
CA ALA A 551 -50.57 -185.64 -50.66
C ALA A 551 -49.55 -184.86 -51.55
N ALA A 552 -48.30 -184.61 -51.11
CA ALA A 552 -47.13 -184.31 -51.96
C ALA A 552 -45.85 -184.17 -51.10
N ALA A 553 -44.86 -185.07 -51.05
CA ALA A 553 -44.59 -186.31 -51.79
C ALA A 553 -43.97 -186.22 -53.20
N ASN A 554 -43.00 -185.31 -53.44
CA ASN A 554 -41.77 -185.64 -54.20
C ASN A 554 -40.65 -184.57 -54.16
N ALA A 555 -39.40 -185.01 -54.40
CA ALA A 555 -38.22 -184.21 -54.85
C ALA A 555 -37.46 -183.23 -53.90
N SER A 556 -36.88 -183.78 -52.82
CA SER A 556 -35.44 -183.67 -52.43
C SER A 556 -34.68 -182.33 -52.18
N ASN A 557 -34.14 -182.24 -50.95
CA ASN A 557 -32.74 -181.91 -50.54
C ASN A 557 -32.23 -180.48 -50.20
N SER A 558 -31.66 -180.42 -48.97
CA SER A 558 -30.41 -179.74 -48.53
C SER A 558 -30.52 -178.55 -47.55
N THR A 559 -29.43 -178.31 -46.82
CA THR A 559 -29.33 -177.53 -45.56
C THR A 559 -28.43 -176.28 -45.69
N SER A 560 -28.51 -175.33 -44.75
CA SER A 560 -27.36 -174.83 -43.93
C SER A 560 -27.58 -173.48 -43.20
N VAL A 561 -26.65 -173.19 -42.27
CA VAL A 561 -26.29 -171.91 -41.60
C VAL A 561 -27.15 -171.40 -40.44
N SER A 562 -26.48 -171.11 -39.32
CA SER A 562 -27.01 -170.45 -38.11
C SER A 562 -26.10 -169.30 -37.60
N ASP A 563 -25.12 -168.88 -38.40
CA ASP A 563 -23.85 -168.31 -37.90
C ASP A 563 -23.65 -166.80 -38.14
N LEU A 564 -24.66 -165.96 -37.90
CA LEU A 564 -24.58 -164.51 -38.17
C LEU A 564 -24.95 -163.55 -37.01
N GLU A 565 -25.07 -164.04 -35.78
CA GLU A 565 -25.19 -163.17 -34.59
C GLU A 565 -23.91 -162.35 -34.26
N SER A 566 -22.79 -162.65 -34.94
CA SER A 566 -21.44 -162.20 -34.56
C SER A 566 -21.07 -160.74 -34.93
N LYS A 567 -21.85 -159.98 -35.72
CA LYS A 567 -21.26 -158.95 -36.60
C LYS A 567 -21.68 -157.47 -36.48
N VAL A 568 -22.70 -157.10 -35.70
CA VAL A 568 -23.14 -155.68 -35.62
C VAL A 568 -22.48 -154.89 -34.48
N ALA A 569 -21.87 -155.57 -33.50
CA ALA A 569 -21.09 -154.96 -32.40
C ALA A 569 -19.81 -154.21 -32.84
N VAL A 570 -19.62 -153.98 -34.15
CA VAL A 570 -18.43 -153.38 -34.77
C VAL A 570 -18.67 -151.90 -35.17
N LEU A 571 -19.92 -151.43 -35.20
CA LEU A 571 -20.25 -150.09 -35.73
C LEU A 571 -20.27 -148.97 -34.68
N GLU A 572 -20.38 -149.28 -33.39
CA GLU A 572 -20.35 -148.24 -32.33
C GLU A 572 -18.93 -147.70 -32.11
N ASP A 573 -17.89 -148.50 -32.39
CA ASP A 573 -16.48 -148.13 -32.20
C ASP A 573 -15.99 -146.99 -33.11
N GLN A 574 -16.54 -146.89 -34.33
CA GLN A 574 -16.01 -146.01 -35.39
C GLN A 574 -16.20 -144.51 -35.12
N VAL A 575 -17.15 -144.11 -34.27
CA VAL A 575 -17.36 -142.70 -33.91
C VAL A 575 -16.36 -142.24 -32.83
N SER A 576 -15.76 -143.18 -32.08
CA SER A 576 -14.67 -142.89 -31.13
C SER A 576 -13.38 -142.38 -31.80
N GLU A 577 -13.30 -142.47 -33.13
CA GLU A 577 -12.02 -142.39 -33.85
C GLU A 577 -11.71 -141.00 -34.41
N LYS A 578 -12.70 -140.25 -34.91
CA LYS A 578 -12.41 -139.01 -35.65
C LYS A 578 -12.00 -137.81 -34.78
N ASN A 579 -12.42 -137.75 -33.51
CA ASN A 579 -11.88 -136.77 -32.55
C ASN A 579 -10.43 -137.08 -32.10
N LYS A 580 -9.89 -138.26 -32.41
CA LYS A 580 -8.44 -138.55 -32.23
C LYS A 580 -7.59 -137.88 -33.33
N MET A 581 -8.19 -137.49 -34.47
CA MET A 581 -7.44 -137.12 -35.69
C MET A 581 -6.74 -135.75 -35.60
N LEU A 582 -7.30 -134.74 -34.94
CA LEU A 582 -6.65 -133.42 -34.89
C LEU A 582 -5.39 -133.41 -34.00
N LYS A 583 -5.27 -134.35 -33.04
CA LYS A 583 -4.00 -134.58 -32.31
C LYS A 583 -2.85 -134.97 -33.25
N LEU A 584 -3.13 -135.51 -34.44
CA LEU A 584 -2.11 -135.88 -35.43
C LEU A 584 -1.45 -134.66 -36.09
N GLN A 585 -2.10 -133.48 -36.07
CA GLN A 585 -1.51 -132.24 -36.59
C GLN A 585 -0.57 -131.54 -35.59
N GLN A 586 -0.54 -131.97 -34.32
CA GLN A 586 0.41 -131.43 -33.33
C GLN A 586 1.83 -132.05 -33.46
N GLN A 587 1.94 -133.26 -34.05
CA GLN A 587 3.20 -134.02 -34.05
C GLN A 587 4.17 -133.63 -35.18
N ARG A 588 3.66 -133.28 -36.37
CA ARG A 588 4.50 -133.23 -37.61
C ARG A 588 5.50 -132.07 -37.70
N ILE A 589 5.38 -131.03 -36.88
CA ILE A 589 6.33 -129.89 -36.86
C ILE A 589 7.28 -129.96 -35.65
N SER A 590 6.89 -130.62 -34.56
CA SER A 590 7.72 -130.82 -33.34
C SER A 590 9.01 -131.60 -33.61
N ASP A 591 9.00 -132.49 -34.61
CA ASP A 591 10.13 -133.38 -34.92
C ASP A 591 10.89 -133.01 -36.20
N MET A 592 10.45 -131.96 -36.90
CA MET A 592 11.30 -131.30 -37.89
C MET A 592 12.34 -130.40 -37.19
N LYS A 593 13.48 -131.03 -36.86
CA LYS A 593 14.81 -130.45 -37.09
C LYS A 593 15.13 -129.19 -36.24
N LYS A 594 15.41 -129.25 -34.93
CA LYS A 594 15.76 -130.38 -34.03
C LYS A 594 16.95 -131.26 -34.45
N THR A 595 17.73 -130.81 -35.45
CA THR A 595 18.91 -131.55 -35.98
C THR A 595 20.18 -130.69 -36.01
N LEU A 596 20.04 -129.36 -35.93
CA LEU A 596 21.12 -128.44 -35.57
C LEU A 596 20.53 -127.59 -34.43
N GLN A 597 20.67 -128.00 -33.17
CA GLN A 597 21.86 -127.78 -32.33
C GLN A 597 22.24 -126.29 -32.36
N LYS A 598 22.09 -125.57 -31.23
CA LYS A 598 23.02 -125.67 -30.08
C LYS A 598 24.48 -125.59 -30.51
N GLU A 599 24.86 -124.49 -31.15
CA GLU A 599 26.21 -123.93 -31.08
C GLU A 599 26.09 -122.40 -30.96
N LEU A 600 26.63 -121.86 -29.87
CA LEU A 600 27.37 -120.60 -29.76
C LEU A 600 26.80 -119.24 -30.25
N LYS A 601 26.83 -118.27 -29.32
CA LYS A 601 27.49 -116.94 -29.40
C LYS A 601 27.10 -116.01 -30.57
N SER A 602 26.36 -114.92 -30.34
CA SER A 602 26.80 -113.62 -29.77
C SER A 602 27.42 -112.64 -30.76
N HIS A 603 27.24 -111.34 -30.49
CA HIS A 603 27.88 -110.16 -31.11
C HIS A 603 27.34 -109.65 -32.45
N GLN A 604 26.64 -108.50 -32.33
CA GLN A 604 26.81 -107.26 -33.11
C GLN A 604 26.45 -107.18 -34.60
N VAL A 605 26.28 -105.92 -35.03
CA VAL A 605 26.24 -105.37 -36.40
C VAL A 605 24.98 -105.69 -37.22
N ALA A 606 24.37 -104.76 -37.99
CA ALA A 606 24.14 -103.32 -37.84
C ALA A 606 23.15 -102.87 -38.95
N ALA A 607 22.50 -101.71 -38.75
CA ALA A 607 21.77 -100.93 -39.77
C ALA A 607 20.48 -101.59 -40.35
N ALA A 608 19.56 -100.87 -40.98
CA ALA A 608 19.57 -99.44 -41.35
C ALA A 608 18.17 -98.77 -41.32
N THR A 609 18.16 -97.44 -41.19
CA THR A 609 17.20 -96.48 -41.78
C THR A 609 15.71 -96.53 -41.38
N ALA A 610 15.32 -95.68 -40.41
CA ALA A 610 14.28 -94.63 -40.52
C ALA A 610 14.08 -93.94 -39.13
N VAL A 611 14.56 -92.71 -38.85
CA VAL A 611 14.02 -91.37 -39.25
C VAL A 611 12.79 -90.96 -38.42
N LEU A 612 12.73 -89.88 -37.61
CA LEU A 612 13.59 -88.79 -37.06
C LEU A 612 12.81 -88.20 -35.83
N ASN A 613 13.26 -87.41 -34.83
CA ASN A 613 14.54 -87.06 -34.17
C ASN A 613 14.18 -86.50 -32.74
N ILE A 614 15.01 -86.52 -31.68
CA ILE A 614 16.18 -85.66 -31.32
C ILE A 614 15.82 -84.16 -31.31
N GLU A 615 15.54 -83.50 -30.18
CA GLU A 615 16.41 -83.08 -29.03
C GLU A 615 17.45 -81.97 -29.36
N GLY A 616 17.63 -81.00 -28.45
CA GLY A 616 18.74 -80.03 -28.52
C GLY A 616 18.54 -78.70 -27.79
N SER A 617 19.48 -78.37 -26.90
CA SER A 617 19.80 -77.03 -26.37
C SER A 617 21.23 -76.67 -26.86
N PRO A 618 21.89 -75.52 -26.59
CA PRO A 618 21.47 -74.27 -25.92
C PRO A 618 21.94 -72.94 -26.60
N SER A 619 21.66 -71.79 -25.96
CA SER A 619 22.52 -70.58 -25.87
C SER A 619 22.67 -69.55 -27.02
N THR A 620 23.12 -68.35 -26.59
CA THR A 620 23.72 -67.18 -27.31
C THR A 620 22.88 -66.29 -28.24
N ALA A 621 22.42 -65.18 -27.66
CA ALA A 621 22.78 -63.78 -28.00
C ALA A 621 22.56 -63.13 -29.41
N SER A 622 22.15 -61.86 -29.34
CA SER A 622 22.35 -60.76 -30.30
C SER A 622 21.55 -60.68 -31.62
N ASP A 623 20.46 -59.91 -31.52
CA ASP A 623 20.30 -58.56 -32.13
C ASP A 623 19.94 -58.37 -33.63
N VAL A 624 19.42 -57.16 -33.90
CA VAL A 624 19.21 -56.42 -35.16
C VAL A 624 18.10 -56.81 -36.18
N VAL A 625 17.38 -55.76 -36.60
CA VAL A 625 16.60 -55.45 -37.84
C VAL A 625 15.36 -56.28 -38.31
N ASP A 626 14.49 -55.76 -39.19
CA ASP A 626 13.85 -54.41 -39.38
C ASP A 626 12.93 -54.42 -40.65
N HIS A 627 11.94 -53.51 -40.71
CA HIS A 627 11.15 -53.05 -41.88
C HIS A 627 10.34 -54.10 -42.70
N GLY A 628 9.23 -53.73 -43.37
CA GLY A 628 8.49 -52.45 -43.35
C GLY A 628 7.46 -52.30 -44.50
N GLY A 629 6.72 -51.19 -44.51
CA GLY A 629 5.91 -50.70 -45.65
C GLY A 629 4.37 -50.79 -45.48
N SER A 630 3.55 -49.90 -46.06
CA SER A 630 3.88 -48.65 -46.81
C SER A 630 2.65 -47.70 -46.96
N ALA A 631 2.91 -46.43 -47.32
CA ALA A 631 1.99 -45.34 -47.73
C ALA A 631 0.95 -44.81 -46.70
N GLY A 632 0.65 -43.50 -46.56
CA GLY A 632 1.39 -42.28 -46.95
C GLY A 632 0.67 -41.28 -47.87
N ASP A 633 0.46 -40.03 -47.42
CA ASP A 633 0.51 -38.78 -48.23
C ASP A 633 0.62 -37.50 -47.33
N SER A 634 0.63 -36.28 -47.91
CA SER A 634 1.01 -34.97 -47.30
C SER A 634 -0.06 -33.84 -47.55
N ALA A 635 0.12 -32.50 -47.38
CA ALA A 635 1.28 -31.64 -47.11
C ALA A 635 0.95 -30.22 -46.53
N ALA A 636 1.93 -29.62 -45.84
CA ALA A 636 2.40 -28.21 -45.88
C ALA A 636 1.51 -26.94 -45.60
N LYS A 637 2.00 -26.15 -44.61
CA LYS A 637 2.24 -24.66 -44.59
C LYS A 637 1.11 -23.57 -44.60
N ALA A 638 1.16 -22.74 -43.54
CA ALA A 638 1.36 -21.26 -43.52
C ALA A 638 0.25 -20.20 -43.78
N GLY A 639 -0.04 -19.37 -42.74
CA GLY A 639 0.30 -17.93 -42.72
C GLY A 639 -0.77 -16.82 -42.86
N THR A 640 -0.50 -15.65 -42.24
CA THR A 640 -1.05 -14.27 -42.53
C THR A 640 -2.42 -13.88 -41.89
N ALA A 641 -2.81 -12.61 -41.65
CA ALA A 641 -2.26 -11.47 -40.85
C ALA A 641 -3.28 -10.27 -40.79
N LEU A 642 -2.96 -9.16 -40.08
CA LEU A 642 -3.59 -7.78 -40.13
C LEU A 642 -5.02 -7.64 -39.52
N GLN A 643 -5.61 -6.48 -39.12
CA GLN A 643 -5.28 -5.02 -39.01
C GLN A 643 -6.33 -4.33 -38.04
N ASP A 644 -6.58 -3.01 -38.01
CA ASP A 644 -5.88 -1.89 -37.29
C ASP A 644 -6.84 -0.64 -37.19
N ALA A 645 -6.38 0.51 -36.62
CA ALA A 645 -6.95 1.89 -36.67
C ALA A 645 -8.22 2.25 -35.83
N ALA A 646 -8.57 3.51 -35.48
CA ALA A 646 -7.83 4.80 -35.30
C ALA A 646 -8.70 5.92 -34.59
N GLN A 647 -8.08 7.07 -34.26
CA GLN A 647 -8.61 8.36 -33.67
C GLN A 647 -9.38 9.26 -34.69
N PRO A 648 -10.10 10.39 -34.38
CA PRO A 648 -9.62 11.59 -33.60
C PRO A 648 -10.63 12.64 -32.96
N ARG A 649 -10.07 13.66 -32.26
CA ARG A 649 -10.39 15.15 -32.10
C ARG A 649 -11.84 15.73 -32.19
N GLY A 650 -12.19 16.93 -31.67
CA GLY A 650 -11.42 18.06 -31.09
C GLY A 650 -12.27 19.26 -30.56
N SER A 651 -11.63 20.41 -30.30
CA SER A 651 -12.08 21.57 -29.47
C SER A 651 -12.71 22.78 -30.21
N ASP A 652 -13.41 23.67 -29.48
CA ASP A 652 -13.28 25.14 -29.69
C ASP A 652 -13.70 26.02 -28.48
N SER A 653 -13.11 27.22 -28.35
CA SER A 653 -13.38 28.37 -27.42
C SER A 653 -12.07 28.98 -26.86
N LYS A 654 -11.40 29.88 -27.60
CA LYS A 654 -10.10 30.44 -27.14
C LYS A 654 -9.61 31.78 -27.73
N LEU A 655 -10.49 32.63 -28.25
CA LEU A 655 -10.06 33.80 -29.05
C LEU A 655 -10.43 35.19 -28.50
N GLU A 656 -11.38 35.31 -27.57
CA GLU A 656 -11.74 36.62 -26.98
C GLU A 656 -10.86 36.99 -25.77
N ASP A 657 -10.48 36.01 -24.93
CA ASP A 657 -9.61 36.22 -23.76
C ASP A 657 -8.25 36.85 -24.13
N ASP A 658 -7.69 36.44 -25.27
CA ASP A 658 -6.33 36.76 -25.72
C ASP A 658 -6.11 38.25 -26.01
N ILE A 659 -7.18 39.02 -26.25
CA ILE A 659 -7.12 40.48 -26.45
C ILE A 659 -7.14 41.19 -25.10
N ASN A 660 -8.05 40.81 -24.19
CA ASN A 660 -8.09 41.33 -22.83
C ASN A 660 -6.80 41.03 -22.08
N PHE A 661 -6.25 39.82 -22.21
CA PHE A 661 -5.03 39.42 -21.52
C PHE A 661 -3.81 40.24 -21.96
N LYS A 662 -3.74 40.70 -23.21
CA LYS A 662 -2.66 41.57 -23.71
C LYS A 662 -2.73 42.98 -23.11
N TYR A 663 -3.92 43.60 -23.09
CA TYR A 663 -4.11 44.91 -22.46
C TYR A 663 -3.91 44.85 -20.94
N LEU A 664 -4.51 43.86 -20.27
CA LEU A 664 -4.36 43.63 -18.85
C LEU A 664 -2.89 43.41 -18.47
N LYS A 665 -2.15 42.55 -19.20
CA LYS A 665 -0.71 42.35 -19.00
C LYS A 665 0.07 43.65 -19.12
N HIS A 666 -0.25 44.51 -20.10
CA HIS A 666 0.44 45.80 -20.25
C HIS A 666 0.13 46.77 -19.09
N VAL A 667 -1.14 46.88 -18.66
CA VAL A 667 -1.53 47.77 -17.55
C VAL A 667 -0.96 47.29 -16.21
N VAL A 668 -1.00 45.98 -15.92
CA VAL A 668 -0.39 45.41 -14.72
C VAL A 668 1.14 45.54 -14.76
N PHE A 669 1.79 45.24 -15.89
CA PHE A 669 3.23 45.44 -16.03
C PHE A 669 3.62 46.90 -15.84
N LYS A 670 2.88 47.85 -16.41
CA LYS A 670 3.11 49.28 -16.22
C LYS A 670 2.87 49.69 -14.77
N PHE A 671 1.80 49.23 -14.11
CA PHE A 671 1.55 49.48 -12.68
C PHE A 671 2.71 49.00 -11.79
N MET A 672 3.27 47.82 -12.08
CA MET A 672 4.42 47.25 -11.35
C MET A 672 5.78 47.88 -11.67
N THR A 673 5.89 48.73 -12.71
CA THR A 673 7.16 49.32 -13.18
C THR A 673 7.17 50.85 -13.24
N SER A 674 6.02 51.50 -12.98
CA SER A 674 5.91 52.96 -12.90
C SER A 674 6.35 53.46 -11.53
N LYS A 675 6.73 54.74 -11.45
CA LYS A 675 7.06 55.40 -10.18
C LYS A 675 5.82 55.54 -9.30
N GLU A 676 6.01 55.61 -7.98
CA GLU A 676 4.96 55.52 -6.95
C GLU A 676 3.74 56.43 -7.21
N TYR A 677 3.97 57.69 -7.61
CA TYR A 677 2.89 58.64 -7.93
C TYR A 677 2.12 58.30 -9.21
N GLU A 678 2.78 57.72 -10.22
CA GLU A 678 2.12 57.22 -11.43
C GLU A 678 1.34 55.94 -11.13
N ALA A 679 1.86 55.07 -10.25
CA ALA A 679 1.20 53.85 -9.82
C ALA A 679 -0.13 54.16 -9.10
N GLN A 680 -0.17 55.14 -8.18
CA GLN A 680 -1.41 55.60 -7.53
C GLN A 680 -2.54 55.96 -8.53
N HIS A 681 -2.19 56.60 -9.66
CA HIS A 681 -3.16 56.95 -10.72
C HIS A 681 -3.63 55.74 -11.53
N LEU A 682 -2.77 54.73 -11.70
CA LEU A 682 -3.07 53.51 -12.43
C LEU A 682 -3.97 52.53 -11.66
N ILE A 683 -4.09 52.65 -10.33
CA ILE A 683 -4.92 51.72 -9.51
C ILE A 683 -6.34 51.59 -10.06
N ARG A 684 -7.04 52.71 -10.32
CA ARG A 684 -8.42 52.67 -10.86
C ARG A 684 -8.52 51.94 -12.20
N ALA A 685 -7.49 52.03 -13.05
CA ALA A 685 -7.46 51.30 -14.32
C ALA A 685 -7.27 49.79 -14.09
N VAL A 686 -6.39 49.42 -13.15
CA VAL A 686 -6.20 48.02 -12.73
C VAL A 686 -7.48 47.45 -12.12
N SER A 687 -8.14 48.15 -11.19
CA SER A 687 -9.39 47.73 -10.56
C SER A 687 -10.51 47.48 -11.56
N VAL A 688 -10.70 48.39 -12.53
CA VAL A 688 -11.75 48.23 -13.55
C VAL A 688 -11.44 47.08 -14.52
N LEU A 689 -10.17 46.86 -14.88
CA LEU A 689 -9.77 45.76 -15.77
C LEU A 689 -9.79 44.39 -15.09
N LEU A 690 -9.45 44.32 -13.79
CA LEU A 690 -9.51 43.08 -13.00
C LEU A 690 -10.85 42.87 -12.28
N ARG A 691 -11.77 43.85 -12.36
CA ARG A 691 -13.07 43.87 -11.68
C ARG A 691 -12.97 43.71 -10.16
N PHE A 692 -11.96 44.34 -9.55
CA PHE A 692 -11.80 44.41 -8.11
C PHE A 692 -13.02 45.03 -7.42
N THR A 693 -13.34 44.52 -6.24
CA THR A 693 -14.27 45.15 -5.29
C THR A 693 -13.68 46.46 -4.73
N ALA A 694 -14.54 47.27 -4.12
CA ALA A 694 -14.10 48.51 -3.47
C ALA A 694 -13.05 48.25 -2.36
N ASP A 695 -13.20 47.14 -1.63
CA ASP A 695 -12.31 46.74 -0.53
C ASP A 695 -10.95 46.27 -1.06
N GLU A 696 -10.91 45.54 -2.19
CA GLU A 696 -9.67 45.17 -2.88
C GLU A 696 -8.94 46.39 -3.46
N GLU A 697 -9.66 47.34 -4.07
CA GLU A 697 -9.06 48.62 -4.51
C GLU A 697 -8.51 49.42 -3.32
N GLN A 698 -9.25 49.49 -2.21
CA GLN A 698 -8.85 50.22 -1.01
C GLN A 698 -7.64 49.57 -0.31
N MET A 699 -7.59 48.24 -0.24
CA MET A 699 -6.45 47.50 0.29
C MET A 699 -5.18 47.71 -0.54
N ILE A 700 -5.29 47.82 -1.87
CA ILE A 700 -4.16 48.19 -2.74
C ILE A 700 -3.79 49.67 -2.57
N ARG A 701 -4.80 50.55 -2.37
CA ARG A 701 -4.73 51.88 -1.75
C ARG A 701 -3.69 51.95 -0.62
N GLU A 702 -4.12 51.38 0.50
CA GLU A 702 -3.42 51.41 1.78
C GLU A 702 -2.08 50.68 1.73
N HIS A 703 -1.93 49.62 0.93
CA HIS A 703 -0.65 48.93 0.82
C HIS A 703 0.41 49.74 0.05
N LEU A 704 0.01 50.52 -0.95
CA LEU A 704 0.93 51.38 -1.70
C LEU A 704 1.29 52.64 -0.90
N ASP A 705 0.32 53.24 -0.21
CA ASP A 705 0.56 54.38 0.68
C ASP A 705 1.34 53.98 1.96
N TRP A 706 1.12 52.78 2.49
CA TRP A 706 1.98 52.18 3.52
C TRP A 706 3.44 52.09 3.06
N LYS A 707 3.67 51.63 1.82
CA LYS A 707 5.02 51.51 1.24
C LYS A 707 5.74 52.87 1.09
N ASN A 708 5.00 53.98 1.18
CA ASN A 708 5.49 55.35 1.11
C ASN A 708 5.61 56.02 2.50
N SER A 709 5.23 55.35 3.58
CA SER A 709 5.20 55.89 4.95
C SER A 709 6.21 55.18 5.87
N TRP A 710 7.21 55.92 6.33
CA TRP A 710 8.34 55.39 7.12
C TRP A 710 7.93 54.69 8.44
N PHE A 711 6.76 55.03 8.99
CA PHE A 711 6.28 54.55 10.30
C PHE A 711 4.93 53.81 10.25
N GLY A 712 4.48 53.38 9.06
CA GLY A 712 3.24 52.61 8.92
C GLY A 712 3.39 51.13 9.30
N THR A 713 2.39 50.55 9.96
CA THR A 713 2.21 49.10 10.03
C THR A 713 1.58 48.58 8.75
N ARG A 714 2.00 47.39 8.29
CA ARG A 714 1.50 46.80 7.04
C ARG A 714 0.01 46.45 7.16
N PRO A 715 -0.88 46.93 6.27
CA PRO A 715 -2.28 46.55 6.29
C PRO A 715 -2.45 45.04 6.07
N GLN A 716 -3.39 44.43 6.80
CA GLN A 716 -3.75 43.01 6.67
C GLN A 716 -5.17 42.85 6.10
N PRO A 717 -5.43 41.81 5.29
CA PRO A 717 -6.78 41.54 4.79
C PRO A 717 -7.70 41.07 5.93
N HIS A 718 -8.78 41.82 6.18
CA HIS A 718 -9.83 41.40 7.12
C HIS A 718 -10.67 40.26 6.54
N HIS A 719 -10.60 39.07 7.14
CA HIS A 719 -11.59 38.02 6.96
C HIS A 719 -12.50 37.91 8.19
N ALA A 720 -13.82 37.88 7.96
CA ALA A 720 -14.84 37.65 8.98
C ALA A 720 -14.90 36.16 9.42
N PRO A 721 -15.45 35.85 10.61
CA PRO A 721 -15.03 34.65 11.36
C PRO A 721 -15.92 33.42 11.22
N LEU A 722 -15.32 32.22 11.33
CA LEU A 722 -15.98 30.98 11.77
C LEU A 722 -15.04 30.14 12.67
N HIS A 723 -15.64 29.54 13.71
CA HIS A 723 -15.10 28.56 14.66
C HIS A 723 -15.35 27.11 14.13
N PRO A 724 -14.81 26.03 14.74
CA PRO A 724 -13.44 25.82 15.24
C PRO A 724 -12.87 24.38 15.01
N LEU A 725 -11.58 24.16 15.33
CA LEU A 725 -10.94 22.86 15.65
C LEU A 725 -10.85 21.77 14.54
N PRO A 726 -10.01 20.71 14.69
CA PRO A 726 -8.87 20.54 15.61
C PRO A 726 -7.51 20.41 14.88
N GLN A 727 -6.40 20.75 15.55
CA GLN A 727 -5.04 20.48 15.05
C GLN A 727 -4.42 19.26 15.74
N HIS A 728 -3.94 18.29 14.95
CA HIS A 728 -2.92 17.36 15.40
C HIS A 728 -1.56 18.09 15.48
N GLN A 729 -0.94 18.14 16.66
CA GLN A 729 0.46 18.52 16.78
C GLN A 729 1.38 17.28 16.75
N HIS A 730 2.35 17.30 15.84
CA HIS A 730 3.64 16.67 16.02
C HIS A 730 4.68 17.79 16.04
N GLY A 731 5.10 18.18 17.24
CA GLY A 731 6.22 19.10 17.41
C GLY A 731 7.56 18.36 17.28
N HIS A 732 8.60 19.11 16.90
CA HIS A 732 10.00 18.81 17.20
C HIS A 732 10.74 20.14 17.24
N ASN A 733 11.33 20.49 18.37
CA ASN A 733 12.25 21.62 18.44
C ASN A 733 13.45 21.26 19.33
N THR A 734 14.56 20.94 18.71
CA THR A 734 15.85 20.64 19.35
C THR A 734 16.55 21.92 19.75
N HIS A 735 17.04 22.03 20.99
CA HIS A 735 18.13 22.96 21.31
C HIS A 735 19.19 22.31 22.19
N HIS A 736 20.44 22.77 22.02
CA HIS A 736 21.64 22.07 22.47
C HIS A 736 22.03 22.35 23.92
N HIS A 737 22.72 21.38 24.53
CA HIS A 737 23.54 21.59 25.72
C HIS A 737 24.59 22.69 25.49
N ARG A 738 24.83 23.51 26.52
CA ARG A 738 26.13 24.14 26.76
C ARG A 738 26.53 23.91 28.21
N SER A 739 27.78 23.49 28.43
CA SER A 739 28.26 22.98 29.71
C SER A 739 28.52 24.07 30.75
N SER A 740 28.18 23.79 32.01
CA SER A 740 28.60 24.59 33.18
C SER A 740 28.97 23.65 34.34
N SER A 741 30.26 23.63 34.70
CA SER A 741 30.83 22.72 35.70
C SER A 741 31.35 23.48 36.92
N THR A 742 30.64 23.43 38.04
CA THR A 742 31.12 23.92 39.34
C THR A 742 30.64 22.98 40.46
N PHE A 743 31.59 22.43 41.21
CA PHE A 743 31.35 21.55 42.36
C PHE A 743 31.82 22.23 43.64
N GLY A 744 31.15 21.97 44.76
CA GLY A 744 31.70 22.16 46.11
C GLY A 744 31.58 23.58 46.70
N ASN A 745 30.56 23.77 47.55
CA ASN A 745 30.54 24.80 48.57
C ASN A 745 30.76 24.12 49.94
N ASN A 746 31.77 24.54 50.71
CA ASN A 746 32.02 24.03 52.06
C ASN A 746 32.74 25.10 52.91
N PRO A 747 32.12 25.67 53.95
CA PRO A 747 32.66 26.82 54.66
C PRO A 747 33.72 26.42 55.71
N LYS A 748 34.81 27.19 55.79
CA LYS A 748 35.73 27.18 56.94
C LYS A 748 36.11 28.59 57.38
N SER A 749 35.90 28.82 58.67
CA SER A 749 36.66 29.72 59.56
C SER A 749 38.14 29.84 59.13
N ASN A 750 38.80 31.01 59.18
CA ASN A 750 39.14 31.66 60.45
C ASN A 750 39.65 33.12 60.33
N ASN A 751 39.28 33.94 61.32
CA ASN A 751 40.07 34.94 62.06
C ASN A 751 41.10 35.92 61.40
N THR A 752 40.89 37.19 61.79
CA THR A 752 41.86 38.17 62.36
C THR A 752 42.79 39.07 61.51
N LYS A 753 42.68 40.37 61.86
CA LYS A 753 43.72 41.34 62.28
C LYS A 753 44.29 42.37 61.27
N THR A 754 44.27 43.62 61.76
CA THR A 754 45.10 44.79 61.42
C THR A 754 45.01 45.34 59.98
N THR A 755 45.04 46.66 59.78
CA THR A 755 45.38 47.77 60.70
C THR A 755 44.26 48.80 60.76
#